data_AF-A0A970TSM2-F1
#
_entry.id   AF-A0A970TSM2-F1
#
_cell.length_a   1.000
_cell.length_b   1.000
_cell.length_c   1.000
_cell.angle_alpha   90.00
_cell.angle_beta   90.00
_cell.angle_gamma   90.00
#
_symmetry.space_group_name_H-M   'P 1'
#
loop_
_entity.id
_entity.type
_entity.pdbx_description
1 polymer ?
#
loop_
_entity_poly.entity_id
_entity_poly.type
_entity_poly.pdbx_seq_one_letter_code
_entity_poly.pdbx_strand_id
1 'polypeptide(L)'
;MQEAWVGLDLVEVARFEAALCRHPRLKERVFTPAEISYCRARGGPALHYAARFAAKEAVGKLLGSGVVSWQEIEVLAGVPGDGMSRGGAPKVTLSGRTAEIAHERGIGALTVSLSHVDSLAGACVAAVARPLGGGEMDVASYLDSDRGPAALRSLVERPAVFTPTQVRELDRATIEDVGVPGPVLMERAALGVTLLIQSRYPGRHTLIVCGRGNNGGDGLAAARQLHLAGHPVACVVTSGQAGLSPDAALNFRAAEKTGVNLRTGEVPDYLWDETEVVVDCLLGTGAGGELRGRVAEWASLINAAGARGVPVVAVDVPTGVDAATGNIATGTVAADVTVTFHTAKTGLVCPPGAEAAGEVLVWDIGIPESLEPEPDLWVVKDDDVNVPGRRVDDHKYRAGYVAVLAGSIAYPGAAWLAAQAAYRAGAGYVRLLMNSGAADGVRNRLVEAVLQEIGPGDHLADAESVLPILADERLGALVVGPGLGRDQDTLTAVRRIITESALPAVLDADGLFAFAGTPEELQGRPGLVVTPHVGELAALLGAPIKELAASSVAAARRAAAATGQVVLLKGSSTLIVAPSGDTRVVVQGPPQLASAGTGDVLSGVIGALLAKGLEPFEAAYAGAWIHAEAGRLGALIDPQGILAGDLVEMLPDVIADRIYERGPSWRS
;
A
#
# COMPACT_ATOMS: atom_id res chain seq x y z
N MET A 1 -9.46 29.21 -14.72
CA MET A 1 -10.47 30.27 -14.50
C MET A 1 -11.28 29.87 -13.29
N GLN A 2 -11.47 30.74 -12.30
CA GLN A 2 -12.40 30.44 -11.20
C GLN A 2 -13.82 30.54 -11.74
N GLU A 3 -14.56 29.44 -11.73
CA GLU A 3 -15.99 29.45 -12.05
C GLU A 3 -16.76 30.02 -10.87
N ALA A 4 -17.79 30.82 -11.13
CA ALA A 4 -18.67 31.33 -10.09
C ALA A 4 -20.10 30.95 -10.44
N TRP A 5 -20.82 30.38 -9.47
CA TRP A 5 -22.21 30.00 -9.62
C TRP A 5 -23.08 30.88 -8.73
N VAL A 6 -24.20 31.31 -9.29
CA VAL A 6 -25.18 32.12 -8.59
C VAL A 6 -26.54 31.50 -8.77
N GLY A 7 -27.21 31.25 -7.65
CA GLY A 7 -28.61 30.87 -7.60
C GLY A 7 -29.43 32.05 -7.09
N LEU A 8 -30.54 32.34 -7.77
CA LEU A 8 -31.47 33.37 -7.35
C LEU A 8 -32.90 32.84 -7.38
N ASP A 9 -33.65 33.16 -6.33
CA ASP A 9 -35.06 32.86 -6.29
C ASP A 9 -35.88 33.95 -5.58
N LEU A 10 -37.14 34.05 -5.99
CA LEU A 10 -38.12 35.00 -5.49
C LEU A 10 -39.44 34.28 -5.21
N VAL A 11 -40.01 34.54 -4.04
CA VAL A 11 -41.21 33.89 -3.53
C VAL A 11 -42.19 34.95 -3.06
N GLU A 12 -43.41 34.91 -3.58
CA GLU A 12 -44.52 35.74 -3.08
C GLU A 12 -44.96 35.24 -1.70
N VAL A 13 -44.87 36.11 -0.70
CA VAL A 13 -45.10 35.75 0.71
C VAL A 13 -46.54 35.29 0.93
N ALA A 14 -47.52 36.05 0.41
CA ALA A 14 -48.94 35.72 0.54
C ALA A 14 -49.30 34.38 -0.15
N ARG A 15 -48.66 34.10 -1.31
CA ARG A 15 -48.86 32.84 -2.04
C ARG A 15 -48.28 31.66 -1.27
N PHE A 16 -47.11 31.82 -0.67
CA PHE A 16 -46.47 30.78 0.13
C PHE A 16 -47.21 30.54 1.45
N GLU A 17 -47.68 31.60 2.10
CA GLU A 17 -48.53 31.52 3.29
C GLU A 17 -49.81 30.73 3.00
N ALA A 18 -50.50 31.06 1.90
CA ALA A 18 -51.68 30.31 1.47
C ALA A 18 -51.35 28.83 1.18
N ALA A 19 -50.17 28.53 0.64
CA ALA A 19 -49.73 27.15 0.40
C ALA A 19 -49.48 26.38 1.72
N LEU A 20 -48.87 27.01 2.72
CA LEU A 20 -48.69 26.45 4.05
C LEU A 20 -50.04 26.15 4.74
N CYS A 21 -51.04 27.03 4.58
CA CYS A 21 -52.38 26.79 5.10
C CYS A 21 -53.11 25.64 4.39
N ARG A 22 -52.99 25.55 3.05
CA ARG A 22 -53.63 24.50 2.25
C ARG A 22 -52.99 23.12 2.44
N HIS A 23 -51.69 23.07 2.74
CA HIS A 23 -50.94 21.83 2.86
C HIS A 23 -50.21 21.77 4.21
N PRO A 24 -50.86 21.28 5.27
CA PRO A 24 -50.29 21.28 6.62
C PRO A 24 -48.93 20.57 6.72
N ARG A 25 -48.72 19.49 5.95
CA ARG A 25 -47.47 18.71 5.92
C ARG A 25 -46.34 19.33 5.10
N LEU A 26 -46.63 20.39 4.33
CA LEU A 26 -45.63 21.05 3.48
C LEU A 26 -44.47 21.58 4.32
N LYS A 27 -44.80 22.09 5.51
CA LYS A 27 -43.84 22.66 6.44
C LYS A 27 -42.84 21.63 6.94
N GLU A 28 -43.31 20.47 7.41
CA GLU A 28 -42.40 19.41 7.88
C GLU A 28 -41.61 18.79 6.72
N ARG A 29 -42.15 18.79 5.49
CA ARG A 29 -41.42 18.25 4.33
C ARG A 29 -40.27 19.15 3.87
N VAL A 30 -40.44 20.47 3.98
CA VAL A 30 -39.53 21.46 3.38
C VAL A 30 -38.48 21.96 4.37
N PHE A 31 -38.83 22.10 5.65
CA PHE A 31 -37.98 22.76 6.65
C PHE A 31 -37.52 21.78 7.72
N THR A 32 -36.29 21.95 8.19
CA THR A 32 -35.76 21.19 9.33
C THR A 32 -36.48 21.60 10.62
N PRO A 33 -36.46 20.76 11.67
CA PRO A 33 -37.00 21.15 12.98
C PRO A 33 -36.40 22.46 13.52
N ALA A 34 -35.12 22.71 13.27
CA ALA A 34 -34.44 23.92 13.69
C ALA A 34 -34.94 25.16 12.94
N GLU A 35 -35.13 25.08 11.62
CA GLU A 35 -35.72 26.16 10.82
C GLU A 35 -37.16 26.46 11.21
N ILE A 36 -37.93 25.41 11.51
CA ILE A 36 -39.31 25.54 12.00
C ILE A 36 -39.35 26.30 13.31
N SER A 37 -38.49 25.92 14.26
CA SER A 37 -38.35 26.60 15.55
C SER A 37 -37.95 28.07 15.37
N TYR A 38 -36.93 28.31 14.54
CA TYR A 38 -36.44 29.66 14.23
C TYR A 38 -37.55 30.57 13.67
N CYS A 39 -38.29 30.11 12.65
CA CYS A 39 -39.30 30.95 11.99
C CYS A 39 -40.51 31.22 12.88
N ARG A 40 -40.90 30.28 13.75
CA ARG A 40 -41.98 30.48 14.74
C ARG A 40 -41.63 31.52 15.80
N ALA A 41 -40.35 31.64 16.14
CA ALA A 41 -39.88 32.58 17.15
C ALA A 41 -39.78 34.04 16.65
N ARG A 42 -40.15 34.32 15.38
CA ARG A 42 -40.04 35.65 14.77
C ARG A 42 -41.42 36.27 14.53
N GLY A 43 -41.47 37.61 14.49
CA GLY A 43 -42.65 38.34 14.02
C GLY A 43 -42.86 38.09 12.52
N GLY A 44 -44.09 37.77 12.11
CA GLY A 44 -44.42 37.40 10.73
C GLY A 44 -43.78 36.07 10.26
N PRO A 45 -44.12 34.90 10.84
CA PRO A 45 -43.48 33.63 10.50
C PRO A 45 -43.55 33.25 9.02
N ALA A 46 -44.63 33.62 8.32
CA ALA A 46 -44.83 33.35 6.90
C ALA A 46 -43.73 33.98 6.02
N LEU A 47 -43.31 35.21 6.34
CA LEU A 47 -42.22 35.92 5.69
C LEU A 47 -40.89 35.18 5.84
N HIS A 48 -40.61 34.70 7.05
CA HIS A 48 -39.40 33.95 7.33
C HIS A 48 -39.39 32.59 6.63
N TYR A 49 -40.50 31.87 6.60
CA TYR A 49 -40.60 30.63 5.82
C TYR A 49 -40.41 30.87 4.31
N ALA A 50 -41.04 31.92 3.76
CA ALA A 50 -40.88 32.27 2.35
C ALA A 50 -39.41 32.59 2.00
N ALA A 51 -38.70 33.31 2.86
CA ALA A 51 -37.27 33.62 2.64
C ALA A 51 -36.37 32.37 2.67
N ARG A 52 -36.63 31.40 3.56
CA ARG A 52 -35.84 30.15 3.59
C ARG A 52 -36.20 29.24 2.42
N PHE A 53 -37.46 29.22 2.01
CA PHE A 53 -37.88 28.50 0.81
C PHE A 53 -37.15 29.03 -0.44
N ALA A 54 -37.11 30.36 -0.60
CA ALA A 54 -36.35 31.01 -1.68
C ALA A 54 -34.86 30.64 -1.63
N ALA A 55 -34.25 30.58 -0.43
CA ALA A 55 -32.86 30.18 -0.28
C ALA A 55 -32.59 28.74 -0.71
N LYS A 56 -33.47 27.80 -0.36
CA LYS A 56 -33.32 26.39 -0.75
C LYS A 56 -33.49 26.20 -2.26
N GLU A 57 -34.45 26.88 -2.88
CA GLU A 57 -34.61 26.92 -4.34
C GLU A 57 -33.39 27.54 -5.03
N ALA A 58 -32.86 28.65 -4.49
CA ALA A 58 -31.64 29.27 -4.99
C ALA A 58 -30.44 28.31 -4.92
N VAL A 59 -30.28 27.54 -3.84
CA VAL A 59 -29.26 26.48 -3.77
C VAL A 59 -29.48 25.41 -4.84
N GLY A 60 -30.71 24.91 -5.02
CA GLY A 60 -31.01 23.91 -6.05
C GLY A 60 -30.70 24.40 -7.48
N LYS A 61 -30.95 25.68 -7.77
CA LYS A 61 -30.58 26.31 -9.05
C LYS A 61 -29.07 26.48 -9.21
N LEU A 62 -28.39 26.90 -8.14
CA LEU A 62 -26.93 27.02 -8.11
C LEU A 62 -26.25 25.68 -8.40
N LEU A 63 -26.75 24.60 -7.81
CA LEU A 63 -26.25 23.24 -8.02
C LEU A 63 -26.64 22.65 -9.39
N GLY A 64 -27.55 23.28 -10.14
CA GLY A 64 -27.98 22.81 -11.45
C GLY A 64 -28.74 21.48 -11.48
N SER A 65 -29.02 20.89 -10.31
CA SER A 65 -29.77 19.64 -10.13
C SER A 65 -31.21 19.85 -9.67
N GLY A 66 -31.59 21.11 -9.36
CA GLY A 66 -32.81 21.41 -8.62
C GLY A 66 -32.67 21.00 -7.14
N VAL A 67 -33.75 21.13 -6.37
CA VAL A 67 -33.73 20.72 -4.96
C VAL A 67 -33.93 19.21 -4.87
N VAL A 68 -32.83 18.49 -4.62
CA VAL A 68 -32.82 17.02 -4.48
C VAL A 68 -33.48 16.58 -3.17
N SER A 69 -33.13 17.24 -2.06
CA SER A 69 -33.78 17.04 -0.76
C SER A 69 -33.89 18.37 -0.02
N TRP A 70 -35.12 18.73 0.38
CA TRP A 70 -35.39 20.01 1.01
C TRP A 70 -34.77 20.13 2.40
N GLN A 71 -34.76 19.06 3.19
CA GLN A 71 -34.24 19.09 4.56
C GLN A 71 -32.71 19.00 4.60
N GLU A 72 -32.07 18.57 3.52
CA GLU A 72 -30.60 18.52 3.41
C GLU A 72 -29.97 19.90 3.22
N ILE A 73 -30.77 20.90 2.86
CA ILE A 73 -30.38 22.31 2.76
C ILE A 73 -30.94 23.03 3.98
N GLU A 74 -30.12 23.37 4.97
CA GLU A 74 -30.57 24.08 6.17
C GLU A 74 -30.14 25.55 6.14
N VAL A 75 -31.06 26.48 6.44
CA VAL A 75 -30.82 27.93 6.38
C VAL A 75 -31.15 28.61 7.72
N LEU A 76 -30.11 28.83 8.54
CA LEU A 76 -30.21 29.42 9.88
C LEU A 76 -29.36 30.70 10.01
N ALA A 77 -29.49 31.41 11.13
CA ALA A 77 -28.58 32.52 11.43
C ALA A 77 -27.24 31.98 11.97
N GLY A 78 -26.12 32.51 11.49
CA GLY A 78 -24.77 32.17 11.92
C GLY A 78 -24.50 32.55 13.38
N VAL A 79 -23.77 31.68 14.08
CA VAL A 79 -23.38 31.85 15.48
C VAL A 79 -22.11 32.70 15.56
N PRO A 80 -22.00 33.70 16.46
CA PRO A 80 -20.77 34.47 16.63
C PRO A 80 -19.59 33.55 16.99
N GLY A 81 -18.50 33.60 16.21
CA GLY A 81 -17.23 32.91 16.54
C GLY A 81 -16.86 31.72 15.64
N ASP A 82 -17.62 31.38 14.60
CA ASP A 82 -17.36 30.23 13.72
C ASP A 82 -16.30 30.47 12.61
N GLY A 83 -15.50 31.54 12.73
CA GLY A 83 -14.41 31.88 11.80
C GLY A 83 -14.83 32.26 10.37
N MET A 84 -16.09 32.03 9.97
CA MET A 84 -16.58 32.24 8.61
C MET A 84 -17.68 33.31 8.50
N SER A 85 -18.34 33.71 9.59
CA SER A 85 -19.48 34.65 9.51
C SER A 85 -19.44 35.78 10.55
N ARG A 86 -19.87 36.99 10.15
CA ARG A 86 -20.20 38.08 11.10
C ARG A 86 -21.49 37.66 11.82
N GLY A 87 -21.44 37.50 13.14
CA GLY A 87 -22.56 36.95 13.93
C GLY A 87 -23.93 37.51 13.53
N GLY A 88 -24.90 36.62 13.29
CA GLY A 88 -26.26 36.98 12.86
C GLY A 88 -26.52 36.94 11.34
N ALA A 89 -25.49 36.83 10.48
CA ALA A 89 -25.68 36.64 9.04
C ALA A 89 -26.28 35.25 8.72
N PRO A 90 -27.16 35.10 7.72
CA PRO A 90 -27.71 33.80 7.34
C PRO A 90 -26.62 32.86 6.79
N LYS A 91 -26.70 31.58 7.16
CA LYS A 91 -25.77 30.51 6.78
C LYS A 91 -26.55 29.36 6.16
N VAL A 92 -26.00 28.80 5.08
CA VAL A 92 -26.49 27.56 4.47
C VAL A 92 -25.59 26.42 4.91
N THR A 93 -26.19 25.35 5.42
CA THR A 93 -25.51 24.08 5.70
C THR A 93 -26.09 23.02 4.78
N LEU A 94 -25.23 22.30 4.06
CA LEU A 94 -25.61 21.16 3.23
C LEU A 94 -25.30 19.86 3.95
N SER A 95 -26.11 18.83 3.70
CA SER A 95 -25.91 17.48 4.22
C SER A 95 -26.35 16.43 3.20
N GLY A 96 -26.02 15.17 3.45
CA GLY A 96 -26.41 14.03 2.62
C GLY A 96 -26.05 14.21 1.14
N ARG A 97 -26.97 13.79 0.27
CA ARG A 97 -26.76 13.78 -1.18
C ARG A 97 -26.56 15.19 -1.76
N THR A 98 -27.17 16.20 -1.14
CA THR A 98 -27.03 17.60 -1.58
C THR A 98 -25.61 18.12 -1.32
N ALA A 99 -24.95 17.67 -0.24
CA ALA A 99 -23.54 18.00 0.02
C ALA A 99 -22.60 17.29 -0.97
N GLU A 100 -22.88 16.03 -1.31
CA GLU A 100 -22.12 15.27 -2.32
C GLU A 100 -22.14 15.98 -3.69
N ILE A 101 -23.32 16.40 -4.16
CA ILE A 101 -23.46 17.14 -5.44
C ILE A 101 -22.70 18.47 -5.41
N ALA A 102 -22.69 19.16 -4.27
CA ALA A 102 -21.92 20.40 -4.12
C ALA A 102 -20.40 20.13 -4.15
N HIS A 103 -19.96 19.04 -3.53
CA HIS A 103 -18.56 18.61 -3.52
C HIS A 103 -18.08 18.19 -4.91
N GLU A 104 -18.86 17.40 -5.65
CA GLU A 104 -18.59 17.01 -7.05
C GLU A 104 -18.38 18.23 -7.97
N ARG A 105 -19.01 19.36 -7.62
CA ARG A 105 -18.91 20.63 -8.36
C ARG A 105 -17.84 21.58 -7.81
N GLY A 106 -17.04 21.17 -6.83
CA GLY A 106 -15.99 22.00 -6.24
C GLY A 106 -16.52 23.19 -5.42
N ILE A 107 -17.74 23.13 -4.91
CA ILE A 107 -18.35 24.19 -4.10
C ILE A 107 -18.02 23.96 -2.62
N GLY A 108 -16.94 24.57 -2.14
CA GLY A 108 -16.48 24.43 -0.75
C GLY A 108 -17.17 25.36 0.26
N ALA A 109 -17.80 26.45 -0.18
CA ALA A 109 -18.55 27.36 0.69
C ALA A 109 -19.66 28.09 -0.06
N LEU A 110 -20.81 28.23 0.58
CA LEU A 110 -21.96 28.97 0.08
C LEU A 110 -22.15 30.24 0.91
N THR A 111 -22.28 31.38 0.24
CA THR A 111 -22.75 32.62 0.88
C THR A 111 -24.18 32.88 0.45
N VAL A 112 -25.06 33.16 1.42
CA VAL A 112 -26.45 33.49 1.16
C VAL A 112 -26.75 34.91 1.63
N SER A 113 -27.51 35.64 0.81
CA SER A 113 -28.16 36.89 1.21
C SER A 113 -29.67 36.70 1.11
N LEU A 114 -30.37 37.03 2.19
CA LEU A 114 -31.82 37.02 2.25
C LEU A 114 -32.32 38.46 2.24
N SER A 115 -33.29 38.77 1.39
CA SER A 115 -33.94 40.08 1.31
C SER A 115 -35.44 39.88 1.27
N HIS A 116 -36.20 40.76 1.91
CA HIS A 116 -37.65 40.67 1.86
C HIS A 116 -38.32 42.05 2.02
N VAL A 117 -39.50 42.16 1.44
CA VAL A 117 -40.51 43.19 1.69
C VAL A 117 -41.84 42.48 1.98
N ASP A 118 -42.87 43.20 2.40
CA ASP A 118 -44.13 42.57 2.86
C ASP A 118 -44.76 41.60 1.84
N SER A 119 -44.58 41.84 0.54
CA SER A 119 -45.15 41.01 -0.53
C SER A 119 -44.21 39.93 -1.08
N LEU A 120 -42.90 40.06 -0.93
CA LEU A 120 -41.90 39.25 -1.63
C LEU A 120 -40.72 38.93 -0.73
N ALA A 121 -40.29 37.67 -0.73
CA ALA A 121 -39.05 37.22 -0.14
C ALA A 121 -38.11 36.71 -1.25
N GLY A 122 -36.85 37.09 -1.18
CA GLY A 122 -35.83 36.72 -2.16
C GLY A 122 -34.57 36.19 -1.50
N ALA A 123 -33.89 35.30 -2.20
CA ALA A 123 -32.58 34.81 -1.82
C ALA A 123 -31.63 34.86 -3.01
N CYS A 124 -30.42 35.32 -2.75
CA CYS A 124 -29.29 35.18 -3.64
C CYS A 124 -28.25 34.31 -2.94
N VAL A 125 -27.91 33.19 -3.56
CA VAL A 125 -26.86 32.28 -3.08
C VAL A 125 -25.73 32.35 -4.10
N ALA A 126 -24.52 32.61 -3.63
CA ALA A 126 -23.34 32.65 -4.46
C ALA A 126 -22.31 31.62 -3.94
N ALA A 127 -21.71 30.92 -4.88
CA ALA A 127 -20.54 30.08 -4.68
C ALA A 127 -19.48 30.51 -5.68
N VAL A 128 -18.26 30.65 -5.22
CA VAL A 128 -17.10 30.65 -6.11
C VAL A 128 -16.55 29.24 -6.06
N ALA A 129 -16.29 28.63 -7.22
CA ALA A 129 -15.39 27.51 -7.34
C ALA A 129 -14.07 27.97 -6.75
N ARG A 130 -13.84 27.64 -5.49
CA ARG A 130 -12.50 27.80 -4.95
C ARG A 130 -11.67 26.77 -5.72
N PRO A 131 -10.59 27.17 -6.39
CA PRO A 131 -9.45 26.28 -6.36
C PRO A 131 -9.24 26.02 -4.87
N LEU A 132 -9.15 24.77 -4.44
CA LEU A 132 -8.63 24.51 -3.10
C LEU A 132 -7.32 25.31 -2.99
N GLY A 133 -7.31 26.36 -2.17
CA GLY A 133 -6.20 27.30 -2.13
C GLY A 133 -6.62 28.76 -1.99
N GLY A 134 -6.74 29.20 -0.75
CA GLY A 134 -6.92 30.61 -0.40
C GLY A 134 -7.14 30.82 1.09
N GLY A 135 -6.27 30.25 1.92
CA GLY A 135 -6.30 30.31 3.38
C GLY A 135 -5.74 29.02 3.96
N GLU A 136 -4.49 29.09 4.44
CA GLU A 136 -3.62 27.98 4.85
C GLU A 136 -3.36 26.94 3.74
N MET A 137 -2.09 26.53 3.57
CA MET A 137 -1.78 25.39 2.72
C MET A 137 -2.42 24.16 3.37
N ASP A 138 -3.53 23.70 2.82
CA ASP A 138 -4.14 22.44 3.25
C ASP A 138 -3.37 21.29 2.62
N VAL A 139 -2.32 20.89 3.32
CA VAL A 139 -1.39 19.85 2.89
C VAL A 139 -2.07 18.47 2.82
N ALA A 140 -3.24 18.31 3.45
CA ALA A 140 -4.03 17.08 3.39
C ALA A 140 -4.52 16.76 1.97
N SER A 141 -4.76 17.76 1.11
CA SER A 141 -5.22 17.52 -0.27
C SER A 141 -4.12 16.96 -1.21
N TYR A 142 -2.87 16.97 -0.77
CA TYR A 142 -1.71 16.40 -1.48
C TYR A 142 -1.44 14.93 -1.10
N LEU A 143 -2.09 14.44 -0.05
CA LEU A 143 -2.06 13.05 0.40
C LEU A 143 -3.29 12.25 -0.07
N ASP A 144 -4.30 12.93 -0.59
CA ASP A 144 -5.50 12.31 -1.16
C ASP A 144 -5.22 11.95 -2.62
N SER A 145 -5.03 10.65 -2.88
CA SER A 145 -4.56 10.12 -4.16
C SER A 145 -5.48 10.37 -5.35
N ASP A 146 -6.67 10.91 -5.09
CA ASP A 146 -7.66 11.29 -6.10
C ASP A 146 -7.46 12.69 -6.71
N ARG A 147 -6.44 13.46 -6.31
CA ARG A 147 -6.23 14.85 -6.80
C ARG A 147 -4.90 15.10 -7.54
N GLY A 148 -4.78 14.53 -8.74
CA GLY A 148 -3.88 15.01 -9.80
C GLY A 148 -2.37 14.73 -9.63
N PRO A 149 -1.53 15.11 -10.61
CA PRO A 149 -0.13 14.66 -10.77
C PRO A 149 0.85 15.13 -9.68
N ALA A 150 0.39 15.78 -8.61
CA ALA A 150 1.22 16.36 -7.58
C ALA A 150 0.98 15.73 -6.20
N ALA A 151 0.52 14.49 -6.07
CA ALA A 151 0.31 13.84 -4.78
C ALA A 151 1.48 12.91 -4.37
N LEU A 152 1.68 12.74 -3.06
CA LEU A 152 2.53 11.67 -2.50
C LEU A 152 1.80 10.35 -2.69
N ARG A 153 2.34 9.46 -3.52
CA ARG A 153 1.72 8.19 -3.87
C ARG A 153 2.29 7.05 -3.04
N SER A 154 1.48 6.10 -2.60
CA SER A 154 1.97 4.86 -2.02
C SER A 154 2.67 3.99 -3.08
N LEU A 155 3.38 2.94 -2.63
CA LEU A 155 3.93 1.93 -3.54
C LEU A 155 2.87 1.22 -4.40
N VAL A 156 1.62 1.15 -3.95
CA VAL A 156 0.52 0.52 -4.71
C VAL A 156 0.00 1.46 -5.81
N GLU A 157 -0.01 2.77 -5.54
CA GLU A 157 -0.41 3.82 -6.50
C GLU A 157 0.67 4.11 -7.55
N ARG A 158 1.94 3.86 -7.22
CA ARG A 158 3.08 3.91 -8.15
C ARG A 158 3.89 2.59 -8.09
N PRO A 159 3.38 1.50 -8.71
CA PRO A 159 3.90 0.14 -8.50
C PRO A 159 5.17 -0.19 -9.28
N ALA A 160 5.55 0.61 -10.28
CA ALA A 160 6.77 0.38 -11.04
C ALA A 160 8.02 0.74 -10.20
N VAL A 161 8.95 -0.21 -10.11
CA VAL A 161 10.19 -0.08 -9.33
C VAL A 161 11.38 -0.16 -10.27
N PHE A 162 12.35 0.72 -10.08
CA PHE A 162 13.48 0.89 -10.99
C PHE A 162 14.81 0.71 -10.26
N THR A 163 15.83 0.26 -10.97
CA THR A 163 17.20 0.28 -10.47
C THR A 163 17.72 1.72 -10.35
N PRO A 164 18.69 1.99 -9.47
CA PRO A 164 19.35 3.30 -9.40
C PRO A 164 19.98 3.73 -10.72
N THR A 165 20.42 2.78 -11.55
CA THR A 165 20.95 3.06 -12.88
C THR A 165 19.87 3.58 -13.82
N GLN A 166 18.69 2.96 -13.84
CA GLN A 166 17.55 3.44 -14.63
C GLN A 166 17.11 4.84 -14.20
N VAL A 167 17.03 5.09 -12.88
CA VAL A 167 16.65 6.42 -12.36
C VAL A 167 17.66 7.50 -12.74
N ARG A 168 18.97 7.22 -12.66
CA ARG A 168 20.00 8.16 -13.12
C ARG A 168 19.91 8.46 -14.61
N GLU A 169 19.55 7.46 -15.42
CA GLU A 169 19.34 7.65 -16.85
C GLU A 169 18.09 8.49 -17.13
N LEU A 170 17.03 8.31 -16.35
CA LEU A 170 15.83 9.16 -16.40
C LEU A 170 16.13 10.62 -16.04
N ASP A 171 16.92 10.85 -14.98
CA ASP A 171 17.38 12.19 -14.62
C ASP A 171 18.22 12.79 -15.76
N ARG A 172 19.18 12.03 -16.30
CA ARG A 172 20.02 12.47 -17.42
C ARG A 172 19.17 12.85 -18.63
N ALA A 173 18.26 11.96 -19.07
CA ALA A 173 17.40 12.20 -20.23
C ALA A 173 16.47 13.41 -20.01
N THR A 174 15.96 13.58 -18.79
CA THR A 174 15.11 14.74 -18.45
C THR A 174 15.90 16.05 -18.51
N ILE A 175 17.16 16.05 -18.07
CA ILE A 175 18.02 17.23 -18.09
C ILE A 175 18.56 17.55 -19.48
N GLU A 176 19.10 16.54 -20.17
CA GLU A 176 19.83 16.71 -21.42
C GLU A 176 18.90 16.67 -22.64
N ASP A 177 17.92 15.76 -22.67
CA ASP A 177 17.10 15.51 -23.85
C ASP A 177 15.78 16.31 -23.80
N VAL A 178 15.14 16.43 -22.63
CA VAL A 178 13.93 17.26 -22.45
C VAL A 178 14.27 18.73 -22.14
N GLY A 179 15.42 18.99 -21.51
CA GLY A 179 15.89 20.34 -21.19
C GLY A 179 15.38 20.91 -19.87
N VAL A 180 14.94 20.07 -18.92
CA VAL A 180 14.55 20.51 -17.57
C VAL A 180 15.80 20.63 -16.70
N PRO A 181 16.19 21.82 -16.21
CA PRO A 181 17.44 21.96 -15.45
C PRO A 181 17.44 21.15 -14.14
N GLY A 182 18.58 20.56 -13.77
CA GLY A 182 18.76 19.83 -12.50
C GLY A 182 18.26 20.58 -11.25
N PRO A 183 18.55 21.88 -11.07
CA PRO A 183 17.99 22.67 -9.97
C PRO A 183 16.46 22.71 -9.92
N VAL A 184 15.76 22.58 -11.05
CA VAL A 184 14.30 22.53 -11.10
C VAL A 184 13.79 21.18 -10.58
N LEU A 185 14.43 20.07 -10.95
CA LEU A 185 14.11 18.76 -10.40
C LEU A 185 14.34 18.72 -8.89
N MET A 186 15.46 19.28 -8.41
CA MET A 186 15.77 19.42 -6.98
C MET A 186 14.73 20.28 -6.24
N GLU A 187 14.27 21.38 -6.82
CA GLU A 187 13.21 22.20 -6.21
C GLU A 187 11.89 21.43 -6.05
N ARG A 188 11.57 20.58 -7.03
CA ARG A 188 10.38 19.73 -7.01
C ARG A 188 10.51 18.57 -6.04
N ALA A 189 11.69 17.96 -5.93
CA ALA A 189 12.01 16.94 -4.94
C ALA A 189 11.85 17.50 -3.52
N ALA A 190 12.46 18.66 -3.25
CA ALA A 190 12.36 19.38 -1.99
C ALA A 190 10.91 19.76 -1.62
N LEU A 191 10.07 20.07 -2.61
CA LEU A 191 8.66 20.35 -2.38
C LEU A 191 7.93 19.13 -1.80
N GLY A 192 8.21 17.92 -2.30
CA GLY A 192 7.61 16.69 -1.76
C GLY A 192 7.97 16.47 -0.29
N VAL A 193 9.25 16.70 0.06
CA VAL A 193 9.71 16.63 1.46
C VAL A 193 9.04 17.69 2.32
N THR A 194 9.01 18.94 1.85
CA THR A 194 8.37 20.06 2.57
C THR A 194 6.89 19.78 2.86
N LEU A 195 6.14 19.32 1.86
CA LEU A 195 4.72 18.99 2.03
C LEU A 195 4.54 17.81 2.97
N LEU A 196 5.35 16.74 2.88
CA LEU A 196 5.26 15.65 3.86
C LEU A 196 5.41 16.16 5.30
N ILE A 197 6.46 16.96 5.55
CA ILE A 197 6.76 17.47 6.89
C ILE A 197 5.64 18.38 7.41
N GLN A 198 5.17 19.32 6.59
CA GLN A 198 4.07 20.21 6.99
C GLN A 198 2.77 19.47 7.24
N SER A 199 2.51 18.38 6.50
CA SER A 199 1.29 17.60 6.68
C SER A 199 1.32 16.71 7.92
N ARG A 200 2.40 15.95 8.11
CA ARG A 200 2.47 14.93 9.17
C ARG A 200 2.97 15.47 10.49
N TYR A 201 3.76 16.54 10.45
CA TYR A 201 4.45 17.08 11.62
C TYR A 201 4.29 18.60 11.76
N PRO A 202 3.08 19.16 11.62
CA PRO A 202 2.87 20.60 11.62
C PRO A 202 3.42 21.24 12.89
N GLY A 203 4.24 22.29 12.74
CA GLY A 203 4.78 23.08 13.83
C GLY A 203 5.85 22.39 14.70
N ARG A 204 6.22 21.13 14.39
CA ARG A 204 7.27 20.41 15.12
C ARG A 204 8.67 20.89 14.75
N HIS A 205 9.54 21.04 15.73
CA HIS A 205 10.95 21.36 15.54
C HIS A 205 11.63 20.29 14.68
N THR A 206 11.96 20.64 13.45
CA THR A 206 12.51 19.73 12.45
C THR A 206 14.00 19.98 12.27
N LEU A 207 14.80 18.92 12.41
CA LEU A 207 16.22 18.92 12.09
C LEU A 207 16.48 18.20 10.77
N ILE A 208 16.99 18.92 9.77
CA ILE A 208 17.39 18.33 8.48
C ILE A 208 18.90 18.10 8.47
N VAL A 209 19.31 16.85 8.22
CA VAL A 209 20.69 16.40 8.30
C VAL A 209 21.24 16.15 6.89
N CYS A 210 22.03 17.08 6.37
CA CYS A 210 22.44 17.10 4.97
C CYS A 210 23.87 16.62 4.73
N GLY A 211 24.00 15.75 3.72
CA GLY A 211 25.27 15.38 3.11
C GLY A 211 25.79 16.43 2.14
N ARG A 212 26.86 16.07 1.43
CA ARG A 212 27.50 16.94 0.42
C ARG A 212 26.94 16.81 -1.00
N GLY A 213 26.22 15.72 -1.28
CA GLY A 213 25.72 15.39 -2.61
C GLY A 213 24.34 15.99 -2.89
N ASN A 214 23.71 15.54 -3.97
CA ASN A 214 22.39 16.04 -4.38
C ASN A 214 21.30 15.76 -3.34
N ASN A 215 21.33 14.62 -2.63
CA ASN A 215 20.38 14.36 -1.53
C ASN A 215 20.46 15.44 -0.43
N GLY A 216 21.68 15.89 -0.10
CA GLY A 216 21.87 17.03 0.81
C GLY A 216 21.38 18.35 0.22
N GLY A 217 21.43 18.50 -1.11
CA GLY A 217 20.82 19.60 -1.83
C GLY A 217 19.30 19.63 -1.74
N ASP A 218 18.64 18.47 -1.86
CA ASP A 218 17.19 18.32 -1.65
C ASP A 218 16.81 18.74 -0.23
N GLY A 219 17.57 18.29 0.78
CA GLY A 219 17.39 18.70 2.18
C GLY A 219 17.60 20.19 2.42
N LEU A 220 18.61 20.81 1.78
CA LEU A 220 18.85 22.26 1.87
C LEU A 220 17.73 23.08 1.23
N ALA A 221 17.21 22.63 0.08
CA ALA A 221 16.07 23.26 -0.56
C ALA A 221 14.79 23.10 0.28
N ALA A 222 14.55 21.93 0.86
CA ALA A 222 13.43 21.68 1.76
C ALA A 222 13.52 22.53 3.04
N ALA A 223 14.71 22.64 3.64
CA ALA A 223 14.95 23.52 4.78
C ALA A 223 14.59 24.98 4.48
N ARG A 224 14.96 25.47 3.29
CA ARG A 224 14.60 26.81 2.82
C ARG A 224 13.08 26.96 2.67
N GLN A 225 12.42 26.01 2.00
CA GLN A 225 10.97 26.08 1.77
C GLN A 225 10.19 26.04 3.09
N LEU A 226 10.55 25.14 4.01
CA LEU A 226 9.97 25.05 5.36
C LEU A 226 10.17 26.36 6.15
N HIS A 227 11.38 26.90 6.14
CA HIS A 227 11.69 28.16 6.83
C HIS A 227 10.85 29.33 6.30
N LEU A 228 10.76 29.47 4.97
CA LEU A 228 9.95 30.52 4.34
C LEU A 228 8.45 30.35 4.59
N ALA A 229 8.00 29.12 4.84
CA ALA A 229 6.64 28.83 5.26
C ALA A 229 6.38 29.02 6.77
N GLY A 230 7.39 29.46 7.53
CA GLY A 230 7.29 29.68 8.98
C GLY A 230 7.36 28.40 9.82
N HIS A 231 7.75 27.27 9.23
CA HIS A 231 7.92 26.01 9.96
C HIS A 231 9.23 26.02 10.78
N PRO A 232 9.22 25.56 12.05
CA PRO A 232 10.44 25.54 12.87
C PRO A 232 11.45 24.52 12.32
N VAL A 233 12.49 25.00 11.64
CA VAL A 233 13.50 24.15 10.99
C VAL A 233 14.93 24.60 11.28
N ALA A 234 15.79 23.64 11.59
CA ALA A 234 17.24 23.78 11.60
C ALA A 234 17.85 22.81 10.58
N CYS A 235 18.98 23.19 9.99
CA CYS A 235 19.66 22.37 9.00
C CYS A 235 21.15 22.24 9.36
N VAL A 236 21.64 21.00 9.43
CA VAL A 236 23.05 20.70 9.67
C VAL A 236 23.66 20.11 8.42
N VAL A 237 24.84 20.57 8.03
CA VAL A 237 25.51 20.12 6.80
C VAL A 237 26.89 19.56 7.13
N THR A 238 27.17 18.36 6.62
CA THR A 238 28.42 17.63 6.89
C THR A 238 29.69 18.41 6.54
N SER A 239 29.62 19.30 5.56
CA SER A 239 30.68 20.20 5.14
C SER A 239 30.19 21.64 5.01
N GLY A 240 31.11 22.60 5.02
CA GLY A 240 30.83 23.95 4.53
C GLY A 240 30.56 23.96 3.01
N GLN A 241 30.38 25.15 2.44
CA GLN A 241 30.10 25.30 1.01
C GLN A 241 31.15 24.65 0.09
N ALA A 242 32.41 24.65 0.52
CA ALA A 242 33.48 23.94 -0.18
C ALA A 242 33.29 22.42 -0.07
N GLY A 243 33.09 21.76 -1.21
CA GLY A 243 32.92 20.30 -1.29
C GLY A 243 31.49 19.81 -1.52
N LEU A 244 30.51 20.73 -1.58
CA LEU A 244 29.14 20.43 -2.01
C LEU A 244 29.07 20.21 -3.53
N SER A 245 28.12 19.39 -3.99
CA SER A 245 27.77 19.32 -5.41
C SER A 245 27.28 20.68 -5.93
N PRO A 246 27.30 20.96 -7.25
CA PRO A 246 26.89 22.25 -7.79
C PRO A 246 25.49 22.69 -7.32
N ASP A 247 24.52 21.78 -7.34
CA ASP A 247 23.14 22.05 -6.95
C ASP A 247 22.98 22.16 -5.43
N ALA A 248 23.70 21.35 -4.66
CA ALA A 248 23.74 21.49 -3.20
C ALA A 248 24.38 22.84 -2.78
N ALA A 249 25.44 23.28 -3.46
CA ALA A 249 26.08 24.58 -3.22
C ALA A 249 25.18 25.77 -3.62
N LEU A 250 24.32 25.60 -4.62
CA LEU A 250 23.29 26.58 -4.96
C LEU A 250 22.27 26.69 -3.83
N ASN A 251 21.74 25.57 -3.35
CA ASN A 251 20.72 25.56 -2.30
C ASN A 251 21.27 25.94 -0.93
N PHE A 252 22.53 25.62 -0.62
CA PHE A 252 23.22 26.12 0.59
C PHE A 252 23.23 27.65 0.64
N ARG A 253 23.66 28.31 -0.44
CA ARG A 253 23.69 29.78 -0.52
C ARG A 253 22.30 30.39 -0.42
N ALA A 254 21.29 29.73 -1.00
CA ALA A 254 19.92 30.19 -0.93
C ALA A 254 19.35 30.05 0.50
N ALA A 255 19.59 28.93 1.17
CA ALA A 255 19.20 28.71 2.56
C ALA A 255 19.86 29.72 3.51
N GLU A 256 21.16 29.97 3.34
CA GLU A 256 21.89 30.98 4.13
C GLU A 256 21.29 32.39 3.94
N LYS A 257 21.07 32.81 2.69
CA LYS A 257 20.54 34.15 2.37
C LYS A 257 19.08 34.35 2.79
N THR A 258 18.33 33.27 2.96
CA THR A 258 16.93 33.32 3.41
C THR A 258 16.78 33.29 4.92
N GLY A 259 17.86 33.04 5.67
CA GLY A 259 17.86 33.07 7.13
C GLY A 259 17.59 31.72 7.80
N VAL A 260 17.70 30.61 7.07
CA VAL A 260 17.63 29.26 7.66
C VAL A 260 18.67 29.13 8.79
N ASN A 261 18.31 28.52 9.92
CA ASN A 261 19.26 28.17 10.98
C ASN A 261 20.19 27.05 10.51
N LEU A 262 21.21 27.44 9.74
CA LEU A 262 22.14 26.54 9.09
C LEU A 262 23.41 26.39 9.92
N ARG A 263 23.85 25.14 10.14
CA ARG A 263 25.03 24.80 10.93
C ARG A 263 25.97 23.89 10.14
N THR A 264 27.25 24.16 10.25
CA THR A 264 28.34 23.37 9.66
C THR A 264 29.40 23.14 10.72
N GLY A 265 30.16 22.04 10.63
CA GLY A 265 31.20 21.76 11.62
C GLY A 265 30.66 21.02 12.84
N GLU A 266 31.03 21.45 14.04
CA GLU A 266 30.48 20.91 15.29
C GLU A 266 29.04 21.40 15.49
N VAL A 267 28.14 20.44 15.69
CA VAL A 267 26.71 20.71 15.88
C VAL A 267 26.42 20.63 17.38
N PRO A 268 25.84 21.67 17.99
CA PRO A 268 25.49 21.62 19.40
C PRO A 268 24.50 20.48 19.74
N ASP A 269 24.72 19.80 20.87
CA ASP A 269 23.91 18.67 21.32
C ASP A 269 22.40 19.01 21.43
N TYR A 270 22.07 20.24 21.85
CA TYR A 270 20.68 20.67 22.00
C TYR A 270 19.87 20.55 20.70
N LEU A 271 20.48 20.67 19.52
CA LEU A 271 19.76 20.49 18.25
C LEU A 271 19.30 19.05 18.05
N TRP A 272 20.06 18.08 18.56
CA TRP A 272 19.70 16.66 18.53
C TRP A 272 18.75 16.27 19.66
N ASP A 273 18.85 16.95 20.81
CA ASP A 273 18.04 16.65 21.99
C ASP A 273 16.63 17.25 21.92
N GLU A 274 16.49 18.44 21.33
CA GLU A 274 15.22 19.19 21.26
C GLU A 274 14.45 18.96 19.95
N THR A 275 15.02 18.21 19.00
CA THR A 275 14.34 17.94 17.73
C THR A 275 13.16 16.99 17.92
N GLU A 276 12.06 17.33 17.25
CA GLU A 276 10.80 16.58 17.30
C GLU A 276 10.54 15.80 16.00
N VAL A 277 11.33 16.06 14.95
CA VAL A 277 11.40 15.29 13.69
C VAL A 277 12.82 15.38 13.14
N VAL A 278 13.37 14.27 12.66
CA VAL A 278 14.68 14.26 11.99
C VAL A 278 14.53 13.85 10.54
N VAL A 279 15.12 14.62 9.62
CA VAL A 279 15.12 14.33 8.19
C VAL A 279 16.52 13.93 7.74
N ASP A 280 16.67 12.68 7.30
CA ASP A 280 17.90 12.14 6.74
C ASP A 280 18.05 12.52 5.27
N CYS A 281 19.03 13.39 5.00
CA CYS A 281 19.47 13.81 3.67
C CYS A 281 20.98 13.58 3.50
N LEU A 282 21.58 12.62 4.22
CA LEU A 282 23.02 12.40 4.24
C LEU A 282 23.52 11.78 2.94
N LEU A 283 22.93 10.67 2.52
CA LEU A 283 23.28 9.93 1.30
C LEU A 283 22.00 9.47 0.60
N GLY A 284 22.02 9.39 -0.73
CA GLY A 284 20.91 8.87 -1.55
C GLY A 284 21.37 7.74 -2.45
N THR A 285 20.74 7.57 -3.63
CA THR A 285 21.03 6.51 -4.62
C THR A 285 22.49 6.39 -5.10
N GLY A 286 23.34 7.38 -4.86
CA GLY A 286 24.77 7.38 -5.21
C GLY A 286 25.69 6.66 -4.21
N ALA A 287 25.19 6.25 -3.05
CA ALA A 287 25.98 5.64 -2.00
C ALA A 287 26.05 4.11 -2.11
N GLY A 288 27.17 3.56 -1.65
CA GLY A 288 27.38 2.13 -1.52
C GLY A 288 28.51 1.81 -0.54
N GLY A 289 28.44 0.64 0.08
CA GLY A 289 29.41 0.18 1.09
C GLY A 289 29.22 0.80 2.48
N GLU A 290 30.15 0.48 3.39
CA GLU A 290 30.06 0.90 4.80
C GLU A 290 30.11 2.42 5.01
N LEU A 291 29.31 2.90 5.95
CA LEU A 291 29.30 4.29 6.39
C LEU A 291 30.63 4.66 7.06
N ARG A 292 31.10 5.89 6.84
CA ARG A 292 32.40 6.36 7.38
C ARG A 292 32.36 7.81 7.84
N GLY A 293 33.23 8.12 8.79
CA GLY A 293 33.45 9.48 9.30
C GLY A 293 32.15 10.11 9.80
N ARG A 294 31.97 11.39 9.49
CA ARG A 294 30.81 12.18 9.95
C ARG A 294 29.46 11.62 9.51
N VAL A 295 29.39 10.94 8.37
CA VAL A 295 28.14 10.31 7.91
C VAL A 295 27.74 9.17 8.85
N ALA A 296 28.68 8.31 9.25
CA ALA A 296 28.40 7.21 10.18
C ALA A 296 28.01 7.74 11.58
N GLU A 297 28.70 8.80 12.03
CA GLU A 297 28.40 9.48 13.29
C GLU A 297 26.97 10.05 13.28
N TRP A 298 26.61 10.82 12.26
CA TRP A 298 25.29 11.44 12.18
C TRP A 298 24.18 10.43 11.92
N ALA A 299 24.41 9.38 11.13
CA ALA A 299 23.47 8.27 11.01
C ALA A 299 23.19 7.60 12.37
N SER A 300 24.22 7.44 13.21
CA SER A 300 24.05 6.92 14.57
C SER A 300 23.23 7.87 15.46
N LEU A 301 23.42 9.19 15.32
CA LEU A 301 22.62 10.19 16.05
C LEU A 301 21.16 10.22 15.59
N ILE A 302 20.90 10.08 14.29
CA ILE A 302 19.55 9.95 13.72
C ILE A 302 18.85 8.72 14.32
N ASN A 303 19.50 7.55 14.30
CA ASN A 303 18.97 6.33 14.90
C ASN A 303 18.76 6.46 16.41
N ALA A 304 19.66 7.16 17.12
CA ALA A 304 19.49 7.42 18.54
C ALA A 304 18.29 8.34 18.83
N ALA A 305 17.96 9.27 17.94
CA ALA A 305 16.73 10.07 18.02
C ALA A 305 15.49 9.21 17.77
N GLY A 306 15.52 8.38 16.72
CA GLY A 306 14.46 7.41 16.42
C GLY A 306 14.16 6.46 17.59
N ALA A 307 15.20 5.94 18.25
CA ALA A 307 15.07 5.09 19.43
C ALA A 307 14.41 5.79 20.64
N ARG A 308 14.38 7.13 20.67
CA ARG A 308 13.64 7.92 21.67
C ARG A 308 12.19 8.21 21.27
N GLY A 309 11.76 7.75 20.10
CA GLY A 309 10.43 8.00 19.53
C GLY A 309 10.32 9.29 18.72
N VAL A 310 11.44 9.88 18.31
CA VAL A 310 11.44 11.01 17.36
C VAL A 310 11.24 10.46 15.94
N PRO A 311 10.22 10.90 15.19
CA PRO A 311 10.02 10.46 13.82
C PRO A 311 11.24 10.72 12.93
N VAL A 312 11.65 9.71 12.18
CA VAL A 312 12.75 9.76 11.22
C VAL A 312 12.20 9.68 9.80
N VAL A 313 12.48 10.70 9.00
CA VAL A 313 12.10 10.78 7.58
C VAL A 313 13.34 10.67 6.72
N ALA A 314 13.44 9.66 5.86
CA ALA A 314 14.50 9.58 4.87
C ALA A 314 14.11 10.24 3.54
N VAL A 315 15.09 10.89 2.91
CA VAL A 315 14.93 11.51 1.59
C VAL A 315 15.65 10.67 0.54
N ASP A 316 14.93 10.35 -0.53
CA ASP A 316 15.27 9.43 -1.62
C ASP A 316 15.42 7.97 -1.16
N VAL A 317 16.40 7.70 -0.29
CA VAL A 317 16.76 6.38 0.24
C VAL A 317 17.38 6.57 1.65
N PRO A 318 17.05 5.74 2.66
CA PRO A 318 17.70 5.84 3.97
C PRO A 318 19.21 5.66 3.87
N THR A 319 19.96 6.52 4.56
CA THR A 319 21.41 6.51 4.52
C THR A 319 21.97 5.18 5.01
N GLY A 320 22.70 4.50 4.13
CA GLY A 320 23.27 3.17 4.39
C GLY A 320 22.55 2.04 3.68
N VAL A 321 21.36 2.28 3.10
CA VAL A 321 20.70 1.34 2.19
C VAL A 321 21.31 1.44 0.79
N ASP A 322 21.71 0.30 0.23
CA ASP A 322 22.05 0.15 -1.18
C ASP A 322 20.76 0.13 -2.01
N ALA A 323 20.55 1.19 -2.79
CA ALA A 323 19.32 1.39 -3.55
C ALA A 323 19.08 0.36 -4.67
N ALA A 324 20.08 -0.43 -5.07
CA ALA A 324 19.93 -1.47 -6.10
C ALA A 324 19.58 -2.82 -5.50
N THR A 325 20.11 -3.13 -4.32
CA THR A 325 20.06 -4.48 -3.75
C THR A 325 19.19 -4.59 -2.50
N GLY A 326 18.99 -3.49 -1.78
CA GLY A 326 18.38 -3.47 -0.46
C GLY A 326 19.35 -3.86 0.67
N ASN A 327 20.63 -4.08 0.39
CA ASN A 327 21.60 -4.30 1.46
C ASN A 327 21.74 -3.08 2.35
N ILE A 328 22.09 -3.31 3.61
CA ILE A 328 22.33 -2.25 4.57
C ILE A 328 23.77 -2.28 5.08
N ALA A 329 24.36 -1.11 5.23
CA ALA A 329 25.62 -0.90 5.93
C ALA A 329 25.44 -0.93 7.46
N THR A 330 26.54 -1.11 8.20
CA THR A 330 26.50 -0.97 9.66
C THR A 330 26.12 0.46 10.04
N GLY A 331 25.12 0.63 10.90
CA GLY A 331 24.63 1.94 11.31
C GLY A 331 23.71 2.62 10.29
N THR A 332 23.15 1.87 9.34
CA THR A 332 22.11 2.35 8.42
C THR A 332 20.97 3.03 9.18
N VAL A 333 20.49 4.15 8.65
CA VAL A 333 19.35 4.87 9.20
C VAL A 333 18.08 4.01 9.05
N ALA A 334 17.38 3.79 10.16
CA ALA A 334 16.04 3.22 10.17
C ALA A 334 15.02 4.36 10.18
N ALA A 335 14.33 4.54 9.06
CA ALA A 335 13.32 5.56 8.88
C ALA A 335 11.92 5.03 9.20
N ASP A 336 11.07 5.89 9.75
CA ASP A 336 9.63 5.61 9.86
C ASP A 336 8.95 5.80 8.50
N VAL A 337 9.44 6.77 7.72
CA VAL A 337 8.92 7.13 6.40
C VAL A 337 10.08 7.49 5.47
N THR A 338 10.04 7.03 4.23
CA THR A 338 10.94 7.45 3.15
C THR A 338 10.15 8.14 2.05
N VAL A 339 10.53 9.37 1.68
CA VAL A 339 10.03 10.03 0.47
C VAL A 339 11.04 9.82 -0.64
N THR A 340 10.63 9.14 -1.70
CA THR A 340 11.46 8.89 -2.88
C THR A 340 10.90 9.57 -4.11
N PHE A 341 11.75 9.85 -5.08
CA PHE A 341 11.41 10.74 -6.20
C PHE A 341 11.16 9.98 -7.50
N HIS A 342 10.06 10.35 -8.16
CA HIS A 342 9.47 9.83 -9.40
C HIS A 342 9.07 8.35 -9.37
N THR A 343 9.97 7.48 -8.89
CA THR A 343 9.78 6.04 -8.77
C THR A 343 10.48 5.48 -7.54
N ALA A 344 9.95 4.37 -7.02
CA ALA A 344 10.65 3.61 -5.98
C ALA A 344 11.85 2.87 -6.57
N LYS A 345 12.88 2.72 -5.74
CA LYS A 345 14.10 1.97 -6.10
C LYS A 345 14.03 0.55 -5.56
N THR A 346 14.65 -0.40 -6.26
CA THR A 346 14.66 -1.82 -5.88
C THR A 346 15.04 -2.04 -4.41
N GLY A 347 16.04 -1.30 -3.90
CA GLY A 347 16.48 -1.41 -2.50
C GLY A 347 15.49 -0.91 -1.45
N LEU A 348 14.43 -0.17 -1.84
CA LEU A 348 13.37 0.29 -0.92
C LEU A 348 12.26 -0.73 -0.73
N VAL A 349 12.20 -1.77 -1.57
CA VAL A 349 11.15 -2.81 -1.52
C VAL A 349 11.73 -4.21 -1.30
N CYS A 350 13.06 -4.34 -1.34
CA CYS A 350 13.77 -5.57 -1.06
C CYS A 350 14.38 -5.54 0.36
N PRO A 351 14.12 -6.55 1.21
CA PRO A 351 14.76 -6.65 2.52
C PRO A 351 16.26 -6.89 2.40
N PRO A 352 17.07 -6.38 3.35
CA PRO A 352 16.67 -5.62 4.55
C PRO A 352 16.34 -4.13 4.32
N GLY A 353 16.59 -3.58 3.14
CA GLY A 353 16.41 -2.14 2.85
C GLY A 353 14.97 -1.67 3.00
N ALA A 354 13.99 -2.50 2.62
CA ALA A 354 12.57 -2.24 2.87
C ALA A 354 12.24 -2.09 4.37
N GLU A 355 12.94 -2.83 5.25
CA GLU A 355 12.74 -2.75 6.70
C GLU A 355 13.30 -1.45 7.28
N ALA A 356 14.40 -0.96 6.70
CA ALA A 356 15.00 0.33 7.06
C ALA A 356 14.26 1.53 6.46
N ALA A 357 13.47 1.34 5.40
CA ALA A 357 12.78 2.42 4.70
C ALA A 357 11.46 2.84 5.34
N GLY A 358 10.87 1.99 6.19
CA GLY A 358 9.56 2.23 6.77
C GLY A 358 8.48 2.35 5.69
N GLU A 359 7.55 3.29 5.86
CA GLU A 359 6.57 3.60 4.83
C GLU A 359 7.23 4.34 3.65
N VAL A 360 7.11 3.82 2.43
CA VAL A 360 7.67 4.45 1.23
C VAL A 360 6.59 5.24 0.48
N LEU A 361 6.85 6.53 0.30
CA LEU A 361 6.02 7.46 -0.46
C LEU A 361 6.77 7.94 -1.71
N VAL A 362 6.12 7.87 -2.87
CA VAL A 362 6.67 8.27 -4.16
C VAL A 362 6.14 9.64 -4.56
N TRP A 363 7.04 10.60 -4.72
CA TRP A 363 6.72 11.98 -5.11
C TRP A 363 7.10 12.27 -6.55
N ASP A 364 6.17 12.81 -7.33
CA ASP A 364 6.41 13.13 -8.74
C ASP A 364 7.20 14.43 -8.93
N ILE A 365 8.45 14.28 -9.39
CA ILE A 365 9.35 15.40 -9.68
C ILE A 365 9.28 15.90 -11.13
N GLY A 366 8.29 15.45 -11.92
CA GLY A 366 8.02 15.98 -13.26
C GLY A 366 8.86 15.33 -14.36
N ILE A 367 9.38 14.13 -14.13
CA ILE A 367 10.00 13.32 -15.18
C ILE A 367 8.88 12.72 -16.05
N PRO A 368 8.91 12.88 -17.37
CA PRO A 368 7.89 12.33 -18.25
C PRO A 368 7.86 10.79 -18.24
N GLU A 369 6.69 10.20 -18.00
CA GLU A 369 6.50 8.74 -18.03
C GLU A 369 6.89 8.12 -19.39
N SER A 370 6.85 8.90 -20.49
CA SER A 370 7.29 8.45 -21.81
C SER A 370 8.79 8.14 -21.92
N LEU A 371 9.60 8.55 -20.94
CA LEU A 371 11.01 8.21 -20.86
C LEU A 371 11.27 6.90 -20.09
N GLU A 372 10.24 6.38 -19.39
CA GLU A 372 10.41 5.22 -18.52
C GLU A 372 10.82 3.97 -19.31
N PRO A 373 11.92 3.30 -18.92
CA PRO A 373 12.23 1.98 -19.45
C PRO A 373 11.29 0.93 -18.85
N GLU A 374 11.40 -0.32 -19.29
CA GLU A 374 10.77 -1.44 -18.59
C GLU A 374 11.24 -1.48 -17.12
N PRO A 375 10.32 -1.53 -16.13
CA PRO A 375 10.68 -1.56 -14.73
C PRO A 375 11.53 -2.79 -14.36
N ASP A 376 12.40 -2.64 -13.35
CA ASP A 376 13.18 -3.76 -12.82
C ASP A 376 12.27 -4.81 -12.17
N LEU A 377 11.23 -4.32 -11.48
CA LEU A 377 10.18 -5.15 -10.90
C LEU A 377 8.90 -4.33 -10.66
N TRP A 378 7.83 -5.02 -10.29
CA TRP A 378 6.55 -4.39 -9.97
C TRP A 378 6.06 -4.78 -8.57
N VAL A 379 5.54 -3.81 -7.82
CA VAL A 379 4.76 -4.05 -6.61
C VAL A 379 3.40 -4.61 -7.03
N VAL A 380 2.98 -5.72 -6.40
CA VAL A 380 1.67 -6.33 -6.66
C VAL A 380 0.59 -5.46 -6.03
N LYS A 381 -0.37 -5.03 -6.83
CA LYS A 381 -1.57 -4.32 -6.38
C LYS A 381 -2.78 -5.25 -6.37
N ASP A 382 -3.87 -4.79 -5.77
CA ASP A 382 -5.11 -5.55 -5.70
C ASP A 382 -5.72 -5.88 -7.07
N ASP A 383 -5.69 -4.94 -8.01
CA ASP A 383 -6.16 -5.14 -9.39
C ASP A 383 -5.41 -6.27 -10.14
N ASP A 384 -4.19 -6.59 -9.72
CA ASP A 384 -3.41 -7.68 -10.32
C ASP A 384 -3.93 -9.05 -9.88
N VAL A 385 -4.64 -9.11 -8.75
CA VAL A 385 -5.05 -10.35 -8.10
C VAL A 385 -6.43 -10.78 -8.58
N ASN A 386 -6.44 -11.77 -9.47
CA ASN A 386 -7.65 -12.28 -10.09
C ASN A 386 -7.88 -13.74 -9.69
N VAL A 387 -8.96 -13.98 -8.93
CA VAL A 387 -9.32 -15.32 -8.45
C VAL A 387 -10.44 -15.89 -9.33
N PRO A 388 -10.26 -17.05 -9.99
CA PRO A 388 -11.30 -17.59 -10.86
C PRO A 388 -12.55 -17.97 -10.05
N GLY A 389 -13.70 -17.43 -10.41
CA GLY A 389 -14.99 -17.80 -9.82
C GLY A 389 -15.45 -19.19 -10.22
N ARG A 390 -16.41 -19.76 -9.50
CA ARG A 390 -17.05 -21.01 -9.91
C ARG A 390 -17.99 -20.75 -11.09
N ARG A 391 -17.95 -21.61 -12.10
CA ARG A 391 -18.95 -21.62 -13.17
C ARG A 391 -20.24 -22.24 -12.64
N VAL A 392 -21.37 -21.88 -13.27
CA VAL A 392 -22.69 -22.46 -12.90
C VAL A 392 -22.74 -23.98 -13.10
N ASP A 393 -21.92 -24.52 -13.99
CA ASP A 393 -21.82 -25.94 -14.33
C ASP A 393 -20.59 -26.64 -13.73
N ASP A 394 -19.86 -25.95 -12.84
CA ASP A 394 -18.76 -26.57 -12.10
C ASP A 394 -19.31 -27.54 -11.05
N HIS A 395 -18.76 -28.75 -11.03
CA HIS A 395 -18.86 -29.66 -9.90
C HIS A 395 -17.58 -29.58 -9.07
N LYS A 396 -17.57 -30.24 -7.91
CA LYS A 396 -16.49 -30.15 -6.91
C LYS A 396 -15.06 -30.37 -7.44
N TYR A 397 -14.87 -31.17 -8.50
CA TYR A 397 -13.54 -31.38 -9.10
C TYR A 397 -13.14 -30.23 -10.04
N ARG A 398 -14.05 -29.77 -10.92
CA ARG A 398 -13.82 -28.63 -11.82
C ARG A 398 -13.66 -27.29 -11.11
N ALA A 399 -14.26 -27.16 -9.93
CA ALA A 399 -14.06 -26.01 -9.05
C ALA A 399 -12.63 -25.93 -8.46
N GLY A 400 -11.79 -26.95 -8.68
CA GLY A 400 -10.41 -27.04 -8.22
C GLY A 400 -10.23 -28.27 -7.34
N TYR A 401 -9.39 -29.20 -7.78
CA TYR A 401 -9.05 -30.40 -7.03
C TYR A 401 -7.56 -30.39 -6.66
N VAL A 402 -7.28 -30.25 -5.36
CA VAL A 402 -5.92 -30.18 -4.82
C VAL A 402 -5.57 -31.50 -4.11
N ALA A 403 -4.41 -32.07 -4.42
CA ALA A 403 -3.76 -33.05 -3.57
C ALA A 403 -2.76 -32.35 -2.64
N VAL A 404 -2.74 -32.71 -1.36
CA VAL A 404 -1.79 -32.18 -0.39
C VAL A 404 -1.00 -33.35 0.18
N LEU A 405 0.30 -33.40 -0.07
CA LEU A 405 1.23 -34.36 0.50
C LEU A 405 2.05 -33.65 1.59
N ALA A 406 1.61 -33.80 2.83
CA ALA A 406 2.08 -33.00 3.95
C ALA A 406 1.94 -33.74 5.27
N GLY A 407 2.69 -33.31 6.27
CA GLY A 407 2.57 -33.70 7.66
C GLY A 407 3.25 -35.01 8.03
N SER A 408 3.51 -35.10 9.33
CA SER A 408 4.15 -36.19 10.07
C SER A 408 3.57 -36.20 11.49
N ILE A 409 3.93 -37.15 12.33
CA ILE A 409 3.59 -37.24 13.75
C ILE A 409 4.06 -35.98 14.48
N ALA A 410 5.24 -35.46 14.11
CA ALA A 410 5.77 -34.23 14.68
C ALA A 410 5.03 -32.98 14.18
N TYR A 411 4.58 -32.98 12.92
CA TYR A 411 4.00 -31.81 12.26
C TYR A 411 2.61 -32.05 11.63
N PRO A 412 1.62 -32.57 12.37
CA PRO A 412 0.28 -32.81 11.82
C PRO A 412 -0.45 -31.49 11.49
N GLY A 413 -0.10 -30.40 12.18
CA GLY A 413 -0.69 -29.08 11.97
C GLY A 413 -0.41 -28.48 10.58
N ALA A 414 0.76 -28.76 10.00
CA ALA A 414 1.13 -28.25 8.68
C ALA A 414 0.20 -28.80 7.58
N ALA A 415 -0.08 -30.10 7.64
CA ALA A 415 -1.05 -30.76 6.77
C ALA A 415 -2.46 -30.17 6.91
N TRP A 416 -2.90 -29.93 8.15
CA TRP A 416 -4.20 -29.32 8.42
C TRP A 416 -4.30 -27.89 7.85
N LEU A 417 -3.30 -27.05 8.12
CA LEU A 417 -3.26 -25.65 7.66
C LEU A 417 -3.28 -25.57 6.13
N ALA A 418 -2.42 -26.32 5.45
CA ALA A 418 -2.37 -26.33 3.99
C ALA A 418 -3.67 -26.81 3.35
N ALA A 419 -4.27 -27.90 3.88
CA ALA A 419 -5.53 -28.43 3.37
C ALA A 419 -6.71 -27.47 3.58
N GLN A 420 -6.82 -26.87 4.77
CA GLN A 420 -7.90 -25.93 5.07
C GLN A 420 -7.74 -24.61 4.31
N ALA A 421 -6.53 -24.11 4.18
CA ALA A 421 -6.24 -22.93 3.37
C ALA A 421 -6.64 -23.15 1.91
N ALA A 422 -6.37 -24.34 1.34
CA ALA A 422 -6.79 -24.66 -0.02
C ALA A 422 -8.33 -24.61 -0.18
N TYR A 423 -9.08 -25.16 0.77
CA TYR A 423 -10.55 -25.06 0.78
C TYR A 423 -11.03 -23.62 0.89
N ARG A 424 -10.46 -22.84 1.81
CA ARG A 424 -10.83 -21.44 2.04
C ARG A 424 -10.46 -20.53 0.88
N ALA A 425 -9.42 -20.87 0.12
CA ALA A 425 -9.07 -20.25 -1.16
C ALA A 425 -9.97 -20.69 -2.33
N GLY A 426 -10.96 -21.55 -2.07
CA GLY A 426 -12.05 -21.86 -2.98
C GLY A 426 -11.91 -23.18 -3.73
N ALA A 427 -10.94 -24.04 -3.39
CA ALA A 427 -10.87 -25.40 -3.94
C ALA A 427 -12.20 -26.15 -3.71
N GLY A 428 -12.65 -26.90 -4.70
CA GLY A 428 -13.88 -27.69 -4.60
C GLY A 428 -13.66 -29.05 -3.95
N TYR A 429 -12.45 -29.58 -3.99
CA TYR A 429 -12.08 -30.85 -3.38
C TYR A 429 -10.61 -30.84 -2.95
N VAL A 430 -10.33 -31.28 -1.73
CA VAL A 430 -8.96 -31.48 -1.22
C VAL A 430 -8.78 -32.94 -0.79
N ARG A 431 -7.75 -33.59 -1.35
CA ARG A 431 -7.28 -34.91 -0.92
C ARG A 431 -5.99 -34.74 -0.14
N LEU A 432 -6.01 -35.08 1.14
CA LEU A 432 -4.83 -35.04 1.99
C LEU A 432 -4.16 -36.42 2.02
N LEU A 433 -2.89 -36.48 1.64
CA LEU A 433 -2.05 -37.67 1.56
C LEU A 433 -1.07 -37.65 2.73
N MET A 434 -1.17 -38.64 3.61
CA MET A 434 -0.32 -38.76 4.80
C MET A 434 -0.07 -40.22 5.14
N ASN A 435 1.02 -40.50 5.85
CA ASN A 435 1.20 -41.82 6.45
C ASN A 435 0.22 -42.00 7.64
N SER A 436 -0.17 -43.25 7.89
CA SER A 436 -1.19 -43.60 8.88
C SER A 436 -0.79 -43.21 10.31
N GLY A 437 0.51 -43.14 10.63
CA GLY A 437 0.98 -42.72 11.96
C GLY A 437 0.69 -41.25 12.26
N ALA A 438 0.68 -40.39 11.24
CA ALA A 438 0.41 -38.96 11.36
C ALA A 438 -1.09 -38.61 11.20
N ALA A 439 -1.84 -39.48 10.50
CA ALA A 439 -3.26 -39.31 10.18
C ALA A 439 -4.15 -39.07 11.41
N ASP A 440 -3.88 -39.74 12.53
CA ASP A 440 -4.69 -39.65 13.74
C ASP A 440 -4.64 -38.26 14.40
N GLY A 441 -3.56 -37.50 14.19
CA GLY A 441 -3.41 -36.14 14.70
C GLY A 441 -4.36 -35.12 14.05
N VAL A 442 -4.87 -35.42 12.84
CA VAL A 442 -5.73 -34.50 12.07
C VAL A 442 -7.12 -35.06 11.80
N ARG A 443 -7.35 -36.37 11.95
CA ARG A 443 -8.62 -37.04 11.59
C ARG A 443 -9.87 -36.42 12.24
N ASN A 444 -9.74 -35.92 13.46
CA ASN A 444 -10.85 -35.29 14.19
C ASN A 444 -11.06 -33.80 13.86
N ARG A 445 -10.18 -33.20 13.04
CA ARG A 445 -10.19 -31.77 12.67
C ARG A 445 -10.43 -31.52 11.18
N LEU A 446 -10.25 -32.53 10.34
CA LEU A 446 -10.50 -32.47 8.90
C LEU A 446 -11.76 -33.26 8.55
N VAL A 447 -12.92 -32.63 8.70
CA VAL A 447 -14.20 -33.28 8.36
C VAL A 447 -14.47 -33.19 6.86
N GLU A 448 -13.98 -32.12 6.21
CA GLU A 448 -14.20 -31.82 4.80
C GLU A 448 -13.15 -32.44 3.88
N ALA A 449 -11.90 -32.57 4.33
CA ALA A 449 -10.81 -33.13 3.51
C ALA A 449 -10.89 -34.66 3.45
N VAL A 450 -10.66 -35.23 2.27
CA VAL A 450 -10.54 -36.68 2.14
C VAL A 450 -9.12 -37.08 2.47
N LEU A 451 -8.93 -37.58 3.69
CA LEU A 451 -7.68 -38.16 4.15
C LEU A 451 -7.47 -39.54 3.52
N GLN A 452 -6.35 -39.71 2.82
CA GLN A 452 -5.92 -40.97 2.24
C GLN A 452 -4.56 -41.36 2.81
N GLU A 453 -4.53 -42.52 3.44
CA GLU A 453 -3.31 -43.10 3.98
C GLU A 453 -2.46 -43.67 2.85
N ILE A 454 -1.20 -43.26 2.77
CA ILE A 454 -0.26 -43.68 1.71
C ILE A 454 0.76 -44.71 2.19
N GLY A 455 0.81 -44.99 3.49
CA GLY A 455 1.71 -46.00 4.04
C GLY A 455 1.66 -46.04 5.56
N PRO A 456 2.25 -47.08 6.19
CA PRO A 456 2.40 -47.14 7.62
C PRO A 456 3.47 -46.16 8.12
N GLY A 457 3.52 -45.94 9.44
CA GLY A 457 4.60 -45.18 10.07
C GLY A 457 4.48 -43.66 9.92
N ASP A 458 5.62 -42.98 9.97
CA ASP A 458 5.71 -41.52 10.06
C ASP A 458 6.36 -40.84 8.84
N HIS A 459 7.07 -41.61 8.02
CA HIS A 459 7.81 -41.09 6.87
C HIS A 459 7.30 -41.70 5.57
N LEU A 460 7.36 -40.93 4.49
CA LEU A 460 7.05 -41.42 3.16
C LEU A 460 8.18 -42.39 2.72
N ALA A 461 7.85 -43.67 2.58
CA ALA A 461 8.83 -44.72 2.27
C ALA A 461 9.16 -44.81 0.77
N ASP A 462 8.18 -44.55 -0.09
CA ASP A 462 8.28 -44.71 -1.53
C ASP A 462 7.32 -43.77 -2.29
N ALA A 463 7.57 -43.60 -3.59
CA ALA A 463 6.73 -42.77 -4.46
C ALA A 463 5.53 -43.55 -5.03
N GLU A 464 5.64 -44.87 -5.08
CA GLU A 464 4.70 -45.83 -5.65
C GLU A 464 3.34 -45.81 -4.95
N SER A 465 3.31 -45.46 -3.67
CA SER A 465 2.09 -45.22 -2.91
C SER A 465 1.33 -43.95 -3.32
N VAL A 466 2.00 -42.97 -3.93
CA VAL A 466 1.45 -41.65 -4.26
C VAL A 466 1.21 -41.46 -5.75
N LEU A 467 2.16 -41.86 -6.60
CA LEU A 467 2.10 -41.63 -8.05
C LEU A 467 0.80 -42.14 -8.71
N PRO A 468 0.23 -43.31 -8.37
CA PRO A 468 -1.04 -43.76 -8.93
C PRO A 468 -2.23 -42.87 -8.55
N ILE A 469 -2.17 -42.21 -7.38
CA ILE A 469 -3.19 -41.25 -6.93
C ILE A 469 -3.10 -39.98 -7.79
N LEU A 470 -1.88 -39.52 -8.09
CA LEU A 470 -1.61 -38.34 -8.89
C LEU A 470 -1.94 -38.52 -10.38
N ALA A 471 -2.12 -39.76 -10.84
CA ALA A 471 -2.57 -40.07 -12.19
C ALA A 471 -4.07 -39.79 -12.43
N ASP A 472 -4.82 -39.40 -11.40
CA ASP A 472 -6.22 -38.96 -11.53
C ASP A 472 -6.29 -37.64 -12.32
N GLU A 473 -6.72 -37.69 -13.58
CA GLU A 473 -6.82 -36.55 -14.50
C GLU A 473 -7.70 -35.40 -13.99
N ARG A 474 -8.50 -35.63 -12.94
CA ARG A 474 -9.32 -34.58 -12.31
C ARG A 474 -8.50 -33.69 -11.39
N LEU A 475 -7.33 -34.12 -10.92
CA LEU A 475 -6.45 -33.31 -10.07
C LEU A 475 -5.97 -32.10 -10.86
N GLY A 476 -6.12 -30.92 -10.26
CA GLY A 476 -5.67 -29.66 -10.83
C GLY A 476 -4.31 -29.22 -10.30
N ALA A 477 -3.97 -29.55 -9.05
CA ALA A 477 -2.66 -29.22 -8.48
C ALA A 477 -2.23 -30.14 -7.33
N LEU A 478 -0.95 -30.08 -7.00
CA LEU A 478 -0.31 -30.78 -5.89
C LEU A 478 0.43 -29.79 -4.96
N VAL A 479 0.28 -29.93 -3.66
CA VAL A 479 1.10 -29.25 -2.65
C VAL A 479 1.98 -30.30 -1.98
N VAL A 480 3.29 -30.12 -1.95
CA VAL A 480 4.24 -31.06 -1.33
C VAL A 480 5.16 -30.35 -0.37
N GLY A 481 5.36 -30.95 0.80
CA GLY A 481 6.46 -30.57 1.69
C GLY A 481 6.11 -30.12 3.11
N PRO A 482 5.02 -29.35 3.35
CA PRO A 482 4.68 -28.88 4.69
C PRO A 482 4.71 -29.99 5.76
N GLY A 483 5.71 -29.97 6.64
CA GLY A 483 5.86 -30.92 7.75
C GLY A 483 6.08 -32.39 7.38
N LEU A 484 6.55 -32.72 6.16
CA LEU A 484 6.79 -34.11 5.74
C LEU A 484 7.97 -34.79 6.46
N GLY A 485 8.87 -34.02 7.06
CA GLY A 485 10.11 -34.55 7.61
C GLY A 485 11.20 -34.75 6.54
N ARG A 486 12.40 -35.13 6.99
CA ARG A 486 13.64 -35.12 6.17
C ARG A 486 14.35 -36.47 6.16
N ASP A 487 13.62 -37.55 6.40
CA ASP A 487 14.14 -38.90 6.25
C ASP A 487 14.57 -39.15 4.80
N GLN A 488 15.65 -39.93 4.61
CA GLN A 488 16.23 -40.14 3.29
C GLN A 488 15.26 -40.77 2.29
N ASP A 489 14.44 -41.70 2.75
CA ASP A 489 13.41 -42.35 1.93
C ASP A 489 12.35 -41.32 1.50
N THR A 490 11.96 -40.40 2.40
CA THR A 490 11.00 -39.33 2.10
C THR A 490 11.56 -38.35 1.08
N LEU A 491 12.81 -37.91 1.23
CA LEU A 491 13.46 -37.02 0.25
C LEU A 491 13.55 -37.70 -1.13
N THR A 492 13.90 -38.98 -1.16
CA THR A 492 13.97 -39.78 -2.39
C THR A 492 12.61 -39.92 -3.06
N ALA A 493 11.56 -40.20 -2.28
CA ALA A 493 10.19 -40.32 -2.77
C ALA A 493 9.66 -38.97 -3.28
N VAL A 494 9.83 -37.87 -2.54
CA VAL A 494 9.43 -36.52 -2.95
C VAL A 494 10.10 -36.13 -4.26
N ARG A 495 11.40 -36.38 -4.38
CA ARG A 495 12.16 -36.10 -5.60
C ARG A 495 11.53 -36.78 -6.81
N ARG A 496 11.26 -38.08 -6.71
CA ARG A 496 10.59 -38.85 -7.77
C ARG A 496 9.18 -38.34 -8.07
N ILE A 497 8.37 -38.08 -7.04
CA ILE A 497 7.00 -37.55 -7.19
C ILE A 497 7.01 -36.25 -7.99
N ILE A 498 7.90 -35.31 -7.65
CA ILE A 498 7.98 -34.01 -8.32
C ILE A 498 8.47 -34.17 -9.75
N THR A 499 9.48 -35.00 -10.02
CA THR A 499 10.04 -35.16 -11.37
C THR A 499 9.16 -36.00 -12.30
N GLU A 500 8.38 -36.95 -11.77
CA GLU A 500 7.55 -37.86 -12.57
C GLU A 500 6.09 -37.36 -12.75
N SER A 501 5.59 -36.51 -11.86
CA SER A 501 4.26 -35.90 -11.99
C SER A 501 4.26 -34.78 -13.03
N ALA A 502 3.15 -34.64 -13.77
CA ALA A 502 2.92 -33.51 -14.69
C ALA A 502 1.98 -32.43 -14.11
N LEU A 503 1.42 -32.65 -12.92
CA LEU A 503 0.47 -31.71 -12.30
C LEU A 503 1.14 -30.38 -11.95
N PRO A 504 0.49 -29.23 -12.11
CA PRO A 504 0.95 -28.00 -11.46
C PRO A 504 1.17 -28.24 -9.96
N ALA A 505 2.24 -27.69 -9.39
CA ALA A 505 2.60 -28.01 -8.02
C ALA A 505 3.21 -26.84 -7.24
N VAL A 506 3.07 -26.92 -5.92
CA VAL A 506 3.80 -26.11 -4.93
C VAL A 506 4.76 -27.03 -4.20
N LEU A 507 6.05 -26.68 -4.20
CA LEU A 507 7.08 -27.35 -3.41
C LEU A 507 7.55 -26.40 -2.31
N ASP A 508 7.30 -26.78 -1.06
CA ASP A 508 7.55 -25.95 0.11
C ASP A 508 8.32 -26.73 1.19
N ALA A 509 8.83 -26.02 2.19
CA ALA A 509 9.33 -26.57 3.44
C ALA A 509 10.27 -27.79 3.26
N ASP A 510 9.96 -28.92 3.93
CA ASP A 510 10.78 -30.12 3.88
C ASP A 510 10.90 -30.72 2.47
N GLY A 511 9.92 -30.47 1.60
CA GLY A 511 9.96 -30.93 0.21
C GLY A 511 11.11 -30.31 -0.58
N LEU A 512 11.50 -29.07 -0.26
CA LEU A 512 12.63 -28.39 -0.90
C LEU A 512 13.98 -29.07 -0.63
N PHE A 513 14.12 -29.73 0.51
CA PHE A 513 15.36 -30.41 0.88
C PHE A 513 15.63 -31.65 0.02
N ALA A 514 14.63 -32.17 -0.71
CA ALA A 514 14.82 -33.26 -1.67
C ALA A 514 15.72 -32.85 -2.87
N PHE A 515 15.85 -31.54 -3.09
CA PHE A 515 16.63 -30.92 -4.16
C PHE A 515 17.79 -30.07 -3.64
N ALA A 516 18.16 -30.22 -2.37
CA ALA A 516 19.24 -29.45 -1.76
C ALA A 516 20.56 -29.64 -2.53
N GLY A 517 21.11 -28.55 -3.06
CA GLY A 517 22.35 -28.53 -3.83
C GLY A 517 22.23 -29.04 -5.27
N THR A 518 21.02 -29.40 -5.72
CA THR A 518 20.75 -29.89 -7.09
C THR A 518 19.51 -29.21 -7.71
N PRO A 519 19.46 -27.86 -7.74
CA PRO A 519 18.29 -27.12 -8.24
C PRO A 519 18.01 -27.40 -9.73
N GLU A 520 19.04 -27.76 -10.50
CA GLU A 520 18.94 -28.06 -11.92
C GLU A 520 18.03 -29.26 -12.24
N GLU A 521 17.77 -30.13 -11.27
CA GLU A 521 16.87 -31.28 -11.46
C GLU A 521 15.40 -30.88 -11.54
N LEU A 522 15.07 -29.66 -11.11
CA LEU A 522 13.75 -29.07 -11.32
C LEU A 522 13.62 -28.49 -12.73
N GLN A 523 14.68 -28.40 -13.53
CA GLN A 523 14.59 -27.86 -14.89
C GLN A 523 13.72 -28.75 -15.78
N GLY A 524 12.91 -28.12 -16.63
CA GLY A 524 12.02 -28.80 -17.55
C GLY A 524 10.75 -29.36 -16.92
N ARG A 525 10.58 -29.24 -15.59
CA ARG A 525 9.30 -29.52 -14.92
C ARG A 525 8.29 -28.40 -15.24
N PRO A 526 7.17 -28.64 -15.93
CA PRO A 526 6.19 -27.58 -16.14
C PRO A 526 5.45 -27.26 -14.84
N GLY A 527 5.00 -26.02 -14.64
CA GLY A 527 3.94 -25.76 -13.65
C GLY A 527 4.34 -25.76 -12.17
N LEU A 528 5.62 -25.62 -11.81
CA LEU A 528 6.08 -25.70 -10.41
C LEU A 528 6.33 -24.30 -9.81
N VAL A 529 5.82 -24.09 -8.59
CA VAL A 529 6.13 -22.96 -7.71
C VAL A 529 6.96 -23.46 -6.53
N VAL A 530 8.12 -22.86 -6.32
CA VAL A 530 9.05 -23.18 -5.23
C VAL A 530 8.98 -22.04 -4.22
N THR A 531 8.70 -22.33 -2.94
CA THR A 531 8.39 -21.30 -1.93
C THR A 531 9.41 -21.21 -0.78
N PRO A 532 10.71 -21.02 -1.04
CA PRO A 532 11.72 -21.06 0.02
C PRO A 532 11.71 -19.82 0.91
N HIS A 533 12.02 -19.97 2.20
CA HIS A 533 12.63 -18.89 2.98
C HIS A 533 14.16 -18.86 2.74
N VAL A 534 14.87 -17.84 3.24
CA VAL A 534 16.32 -17.68 2.96
C VAL A 534 17.18 -18.92 3.30
N GLY A 535 16.91 -19.60 4.41
CA GLY A 535 17.58 -20.85 4.77
C GLY A 535 17.29 -22.03 3.81
N GLU A 536 16.05 -22.21 3.38
CA GLU A 536 15.66 -23.22 2.38
C GLU A 536 16.28 -22.90 1.02
N LEU A 537 16.31 -21.62 0.64
CA LEU A 537 16.96 -21.15 -0.59
C LEU A 537 18.46 -21.47 -0.58
N ALA A 538 19.13 -21.26 0.57
CA ALA A 538 20.53 -21.60 0.75
C ALA A 538 20.81 -23.09 0.60
N ALA A 539 19.95 -23.94 1.19
CA ALA A 539 20.02 -25.38 1.01
C ALA A 539 19.80 -25.78 -0.45
N LEU A 540 18.77 -25.22 -1.11
CA LEU A 540 18.44 -25.48 -2.51
C LEU A 540 19.59 -25.12 -3.44
N LEU A 541 20.18 -23.93 -3.29
CA LEU A 541 21.28 -23.46 -4.13
C LEU A 541 22.66 -24.01 -3.74
N GLY A 542 22.79 -24.69 -2.61
CA GLY A 542 24.10 -25.08 -2.06
C GLY A 542 25.01 -23.88 -1.74
N ALA A 543 24.41 -22.73 -1.39
CA ALA A 543 25.12 -21.45 -1.20
C ALA A 543 25.04 -20.97 0.26
N PRO A 544 26.06 -20.28 0.79
CA PRO A 544 26.00 -19.71 2.14
C PRO A 544 24.90 -18.64 2.27
N ILE A 545 24.15 -18.65 3.39
CA ILE A 545 23.11 -17.64 3.66
C ILE A 545 23.64 -16.21 3.54
N LYS A 546 24.88 -15.96 4.00
CA LYS A 546 25.53 -14.64 3.93
C LYS A 546 25.68 -14.12 2.49
N GLU A 547 25.90 -15.02 1.53
CA GLU A 547 25.99 -14.66 0.11
C GLU A 547 24.63 -14.24 -0.44
N LEU A 548 23.57 -14.96 -0.08
CA LEU A 548 22.20 -14.69 -0.54
C LEU A 548 21.62 -13.43 0.11
N ALA A 549 21.96 -13.20 1.38
CA ALA A 549 21.58 -12.00 2.11
C ALA A 549 22.21 -10.72 1.52
N ALA A 550 23.23 -10.83 0.66
CA ALA A 550 23.81 -9.70 -0.05
C ALA A 550 22.94 -9.20 -1.23
N SER A 551 21.87 -9.90 -1.61
CA SER A 551 20.79 -9.33 -2.42
C SER A 551 19.69 -10.37 -2.55
N SER A 552 18.59 -10.15 -1.84
CA SER A 552 17.43 -11.05 -1.88
C SER A 552 16.86 -11.19 -3.29
N VAL A 553 16.77 -10.09 -4.05
CA VAL A 553 16.32 -10.09 -5.46
C VAL A 553 17.27 -10.86 -6.38
N ALA A 554 18.59 -10.69 -6.25
CA ALA A 554 19.55 -11.43 -7.06
C ALA A 554 19.55 -12.93 -6.71
N ALA A 555 19.40 -13.26 -5.42
CA ALA A 555 19.30 -14.64 -4.96
C ALA A 555 18.04 -15.34 -5.50
N ALA A 556 16.88 -14.66 -5.47
CA ALA A 556 15.64 -15.18 -6.04
C ALA A 556 15.74 -15.36 -7.57
N ARG A 557 16.29 -14.38 -8.30
CA ARG A 557 16.56 -14.47 -9.74
C ARG A 557 17.50 -15.62 -10.09
N ARG A 558 18.58 -15.81 -9.31
CA ARG A 558 19.50 -16.94 -9.47
C ARG A 558 18.79 -18.28 -9.27
N ALA A 559 17.90 -18.39 -8.29
CA ALA A 559 17.15 -19.62 -8.05
C ALA A 559 16.11 -19.91 -9.14
N ALA A 560 15.39 -18.90 -9.61
CA ALA A 560 14.46 -19.05 -10.73
C ALA A 560 15.19 -19.53 -11.99
N ALA A 561 16.37 -18.96 -12.28
CA ALA A 561 17.21 -19.41 -13.40
C ALA A 561 17.77 -20.83 -13.20
N ALA A 562 18.24 -21.17 -12.00
CA ALA A 562 18.82 -22.47 -11.71
C ALA A 562 17.78 -23.60 -11.78
N THR A 563 16.60 -23.37 -11.21
CA THR A 563 15.49 -24.34 -11.18
C THR A 563 14.70 -24.37 -12.48
N GLY A 564 14.69 -23.29 -13.25
CA GLY A 564 13.76 -23.11 -14.37
C GLY A 564 12.31 -22.96 -13.92
N GLN A 565 12.06 -22.65 -12.64
CA GLN A 565 10.72 -22.57 -12.03
C GLN A 565 10.42 -21.19 -11.45
N VAL A 566 9.15 -20.97 -11.12
CA VAL A 566 8.75 -19.78 -10.36
C VAL A 566 9.25 -19.93 -8.92
N VAL A 567 9.97 -18.92 -8.44
CA VAL A 567 10.47 -18.85 -7.06
C VAL A 567 9.74 -17.75 -6.30
N LEU A 568 9.09 -18.12 -5.20
CA LEU A 568 8.51 -17.23 -4.21
C LEU A 568 9.43 -17.24 -2.98
N LEU A 569 10.30 -16.24 -2.88
CA LEU A 569 11.19 -16.06 -1.74
C LEU A 569 10.46 -15.34 -0.60
N LYS A 570 10.17 -16.09 0.48
CA LYS A 570 9.49 -15.61 1.68
C LYS A 570 10.39 -14.63 2.45
N GLY A 571 9.81 -13.51 2.92
CA GLY A 571 10.47 -12.46 3.68
C GLY A 571 9.49 -11.38 4.11
N SER A 572 9.98 -10.32 4.78
CA SER A 572 9.18 -9.13 5.17
C SER A 572 8.55 -8.45 3.95
N SER A 573 9.25 -8.45 2.82
CA SER A 573 8.65 -8.36 1.49
C SER A 573 8.88 -9.67 0.74
N THR A 574 7.82 -10.20 0.13
CA THR A 574 7.90 -11.48 -0.58
C THR A 574 8.21 -11.23 -2.05
N LEU A 575 9.28 -11.83 -2.55
CA LEU A 575 9.72 -11.71 -3.94
C LEU A 575 9.23 -12.90 -4.75
N ILE A 576 8.60 -12.65 -5.89
CA ILE A 576 8.15 -13.67 -6.83
C ILE A 576 8.89 -13.45 -8.14
N VAL A 577 9.65 -14.46 -8.57
CA VAL A 577 10.48 -14.39 -9.78
C VAL A 577 10.14 -15.54 -10.71
N ALA A 578 9.76 -15.20 -11.94
CA ALA A 578 9.56 -16.16 -13.01
C ALA A 578 10.90 -16.58 -13.65
N PRO A 579 10.96 -17.74 -14.32
CA PRO A 579 12.13 -18.15 -15.10
C PRO A 579 12.51 -17.17 -16.22
N SER A 580 11.54 -16.39 -16.73
CA SER A 580 11.76 -15.33 -17.71
C SER A 580 12.57 -14.15 -17.16
N GLY A 581 12.66 -14.01 -15.83
CA GLY A 581 13.20 -12.85 -15.14
C GLY A 581 12.12 -11.87 -14.65
N ASP A 582 10.85 -12.05 -15.05
CA ASP A 582 9.75 -11.22 -14.57
C ASP A 582 9.67 -11.29 -13.04
N THR A 583 9.70 -10.12 -12.40
CA THR A 583 9.80 -10.01 -10.95
C THR A 583 8.60 -9.22 -10.42
N ARG A 584 7.99 -9.74 -9.35
CA ARG A 584 6.94 -9.10 -8.55
C ARG A 584 7.34 -9.08 -7.08
N VAL A 585 6.86 -8.08 -6.34
CA VAL A 585 7.05 -7.99 -4.90
C VAL A 585 5.73 -7.69 -4.17
N VAL A 586 5.49 -8.42 -3.09
CA VAL A 586 4.38 -8.15 -2.16
C VAL A 586 4.98 -7.51 -0.91
N VAL A 587 4.60 -6.26 -0.63
CA VAL A 587 5.18 -5.41 0.43
C VAL A 587 4.26 -5.19 1.64
N GLN A 588 2.99 -5.60 1.55
CA GLN A 588 1.97 -5.29 2.56
C GLN A 588 1.87 -6.29 3.72
N GLY A 589 2.76 -7.29 3.76
CA GLY A 589 2.75 -8.33 4.79
C GLY A 589 3.15 -7.76 6.15
N PRO A 590 2.30 -7.83 7.18
CA PRO A 590 2.65 -7.30 8.49
C PRO A 590 3.62 -8.25 9.23
N PRO A 591 4.46 -7.74 10.16
CA PRO A 591 5.45 -8.55 10.88
C PRO A 591 4.83 -9.69 11.70
N GLN A 592 3.55 -9.61 12.04
CA GLN A 592 2.78 -10.65 12.73
C GLN A 592 2.71 -11.97 11.96
N LEU A 593 2.96 -11.97 10.65
CA LEU A 593 3.06 -13.19 9.84
C LEU A 593 4.31 -14.03 10.15
N ALA A 594 5.27 -13.50 10.92
CA ALA A 594 6.44 -14.21 11.41
C ALA A 594 6.09 -15.21 12.54
N SER A 595 5.12 -16.08 12.31
CA SER A 595 4.71 -17.16 13.20
C SER A 595 4.69 -18.50 12.47
N ALA A 596 4.86 -19.59 13.21
CA ALA A 596 4.89 -20.93 12.62
C ALA A 596 3.54 -21.29 11.97
N GLY A 597 3.59 -21.90 10.80
CA GLY A 597 2.41 -22.37 10.07
C GLY A 597 1.83 -21.39 9.04
N THR A 598 2.21 -20.12 9.04
CA THR A 598 1.74 -19.14 8.03
C THR A 598 2.20 -19.53 6.62
N GLY A 599 3.41 -20.06 6.49
CA GLY A 599 3.91 -20.65 5.24
C GLY A 599 3.05 -21.83 4.73
N ASP A 600 2.53 -22.67 5.62
CA ASP A 600 1.68 -23.80 5.24
C ASP A 600 0.34 -23.31 4.66
N VAL A 601 -0.21 -22.23 5.23
CA VAL A 601 -1.41 -21.53 4.71
C VAL A 601 -1.14 -21.00 3.31
N LEU A 602 -0.02 -20.29 3.12
CA LEU A 602 0.39 -19.77 1.81
C LEU A 602 0.47 -20.89 0.75
N SER A 603 1.09 -22.02 1.10
CA SER A 603 1.21 -23.19 0.21
C SER A 603 -0.16 -23.75 -0.19
N GLY A 604 -1.11 -23.82 0.74
CA GLY A 604 -2.49 -24.21 0.45
C GLY A 604 -3.22 -23.23 -0.47
N VAL A 605 -3.06 -21.93 -0.24
CA VAL A 605 -3.65 -20.87 -1.10
C VAL A 605 -3.13 -21.00 -2.54
N ILE A 606 -1.81 -21.07 -2.73
CA ILE A 606 -1.20 -21.20 -4.07
C ILE A 606 -1.67 -22.49 -4.74
N GLY A 607 -1.71 -23.61 -4.00
CA GLY A 607 -2.21 -24.89 -4.52
C GLY A 607 -3.65 -24.81 -5.03
N ALA A 608 -4.53 -24.09 -4.33
CA ALA A 608 -5.90 -23.86 -4.79
C ALA A 608 -5.97 -22.98 -6.04
N LEU A 609 -5.15 -21.94 -6.14
CA LEU A 609 -5.10 -21.07 -7.32
C LEU A 609 -4.60 -21.82 -8.55
N LEU A 610 -3.54 -22.62 -8.41
CA LEU A 610 -3.06 -23.53 -9.46
C LEU A 610 -4.16 -24.50 -9.91
N ALA A 611 -4.86 -25.14 -8.97
CA ALA A 611 -5.94 -26.09 -9.29
C ALA A 611 -7.14 -25.43 -9.98
N LYS A 612 -7.28 -24.10 -9.88
CA LYS A 612 -8.32 -23.31 -10.55
C LYS A 612 -7.90 -22.82 -11.94
N GLY A 613 -6.67 -23.13 -12.35
CA GLY A 613 -6.12 -22.89 -13.69
C GLY A 613 -5.29 -21.61 -13.82
N LEU A 614 -4.83 -21.02 -12.71
CA LEU A 614 -3.86 -19.92 -12.79
C LEU A 614 -2.49 -20.45 -13.20
N GLU A 615 -1.79 -19.67 -14.03
CA GLU A 615 -0.40 -19.95 -14.35
C GLU A 615 0.48 -19.80 -13.09
N PRO A 616 1.60 -20.54 -12.97
CA PRO A 616 2.39 -20.60 -11.75
C PRO A 616 2.84 -19.24 -11.21
N PHE A 617 3.23 -18.32 -12.10
CA PHE A 617 3.68 -16.99 -11.70
C PHE A 617 2.53 -16.18 -11.10
N GLU A 618 1.35 -16.24 -11.73
CA GLU A 618 0.12 -15.60 -11.25
C GLU A 618 -0.37 -16.20 -9.94
N ALA A 619 -0.44 -17.53 -9.84
CA ALA A 619 -0.80 -18.21 -8.60
C ALA A 619 0.13 -17.83 -7.44
N ALA A 620 1.43 -17.68 -7.71
CA ALA A 620 2.42 -17.32 -6.70
C ALA A 620 2.23 -15.88 -6.19
N TYR A 621 2.16 -14.87 -7.07
CA TYR A 621 2.01 -13.49 -6.62
C TYR A 621 0.62 -13.21 -6.04
N ALA A 622 -0.44 -13.79 -6.62
CA ALA A 622 -1.80 -13.68 -6.09
C ALA A 622 -1.93 -14.36 -4.73
N GLY A 623 -1.34 -15.56 -4.58
CA GLY A 623 -1.32 -16.27 -3.30
C GLY A 623 -0.56 -15.52 -2.22
N ALA A 624 0.60 -14.96 -2.55
CA ALA A 624 1.38 -14.13 -1.64
C ALA A 624 0.62 -12.86 -1.22
N TRP A 625 -0.05 -12.19 -2.16
CA TRP A 625 -0.85 -10.99 -1.89
C TRP A 625 -2.05 -11.29 -0.99
N ILE A 626 -2.83 -12.33 -1.31
CA ILE A 626 -4.00 -12.76 -0.51
C ILE A 626 -3.56 -13.13 0.91
N HIS A 627 -2.48 -13.88 1.04
CA HIS A 627 -1.92 -14.27 2.34
C HIS A 627 -1.45 -13.04 3.14
N ALA A 628 -0.75 -12.10 2.50
CA ALA A 628 -0.30 -10.87 3.15
C ALA A 628 -1.48 -10.00 3.60
N GLU A 629 -2.51 -9.88 2.78
CA GLU A 629 -3.71 -9.10 3.09
C GLU A 629 -4.56 -9.73 4.20
N ALA A 630 -4.67 -11.06 4.24
CA ALA A 630 -5.27 -11.77 5.37
C ALA A 630 -4.49 -11.47 6.67
N GLY A 631 -3.16 -11.47 6.59
CA GLY A 631 -2.30 -11.03 7.70
C GLY A 631 -2.58 -9.60 8.13
N ARG A 632 -2.72 -8.67 7.18
CA ARG A 632 -2.99 -7.25 7.43
C ARG A 632 -4.34 -7.07 8.13
N LEU A 633 -5.40 -7.72 7.65
CA LEU A 633 -6.71 -7.71 8.29
C LEU A 633 -6.64 -8.29 9.71
N GLY A 634 -5.93 -9.40 9.89
CA GLY A 634 -5.73 -9.99 11.21
C GLY A 634 -4.99 -9.07 12.17
N ALA A 635 -3.97 -8.35 11.72
CA ALA A 635 -3.21 -7.43 12.56
C ALA A 635 -4.02 -6.20 12.99
N LEU A 636 -5.06 -5.84 12.24
CA LEU A 636 -6.00 -4.79 12.64
C LEU A 636 -6.94 -5.26 13.77
N ILE A 637 -7.29 -6.54 13.81
CA ILE A 637 -8.19 -7.12 14.81
C ILE A 637 -7.40 -7.51 16.07
N ASP A 638 -6.31 -8.24 15.87
CA ASP A 638 -5.44 -8.78 16.91
C ASP A 638 -3.98 -8.39 16.64
N PRO A 639 -3.52 -7.20 17.10
CA PRO A 639 -2.17 -6.70 16.82
C PRO A 639 -1.03 -7.56 17.37
N GLN A 640 -1.33 -8.40 18.37
CA GLN A 640 -0.42 -9.38 18.94
C GLN A 640 -1.18 -10.71 19.08
N GLY A 641 -0.66 -11.78 18.47
CA GLY A 641 -1.19 -13.14 18.67
C GLY A 641 -1.94 -13.77 17.50
N ILE A 642 -1.87 -13.20 16.28
CA ILE A 642 -2.39 -13.86 15.07
C ILE A 642 -1.77 -15.25 14.92
N LEU A 643 -2.61 -16.27 14.84
CA LEU A 643 -2.22 -17.63 14.53
C LEU A 643 -2.44 -17.94 13.05
N ALA A 644 -1.72 -18.93 12.53
CA ALA A 644 -1.94 -19.40 11.16
C ALA A 644 -3.39 -19.85 10.89
N GLY A 645 -4.09 -20.39 11.90
CA GLY A 645 -5.51 -20.73 11.80
C GLY A 645 -6.42 -19.52 11.60
N ASP A 646 -6.07 -18.36 12.16
CA ASP A 646 -6.86 -17.14 12.00
C ASP A 646 -6.74 -16.62 10.55
N LEU A 647 -5.54 -16.74 9.96
CA LEU A 647 -5.34 -16.41 8.55
C LEU A 647 -6.27 -17.23 7.65
N VAL A 648 -6.39 -18.53 7.91
CA VAL A 648 -7.28 -19.45 7.16
C VAL A 648 -8.73 -18.96 7.19
N GLU A 649 -9.19 -18.46 8.33
CA GLU A 649 -10.55 -17.92 8.49
C GLU A 649 -10.77 -16.60 7.74
N MET A 650 -9.72 -15.78 7.58
CA MET A 650 -9.78 -14.48 6.90
C MET A 650 -9.69 -14.57 5.37
N LEU A 651 -9.17 -15.68 4.82
CA LEU A 651 -9.00 -15.85 3.37
C LEU A 651 -10.28 -15.57 2.55
N PRO A 652 -11.48 -16.04 2.93
CA PRO A 652 -12.68 -15.80 2.13
C PRO A 652 -13.05 -14.32 2.01
N ASP A 653 -12.84 -13.53 3.07
CA ASP A 653 -13.16 -12.10 3.08
C ASP A 653 -12.22 -11.33 2.15
N VAL A 654 -10.92 -11.66 2.16
CA VAL A 654 -9.92 -11.09 1.24
C VAL A 654 -10.22 -11.42 -0.22
N ILE A 655 -10.70 -12.65 -0.47
CA ILE A 655 -10.91 -13.15 -1.83
C ILE A 655 -12.23 -12.64 -2.43
N ALA A 656 -13.24 -12.32 -1.62
CA ALA A 656 -14.59 -12.02 -2.08
C ALA A 656 -14.64 -11.01 -3.25
N ASP A 657 -13.89 -9.92 -3.15
CA ASP A 657 -13.83 -8.84 -4.14
C ASP A 657 -12.73 -9.03 -5.21
N ARG A 658 -12.11 -10.22 -5.24
CA ARG A 658 -11.10 -10.62 -6.25
C ARG A 658 -11.62 -11.71 -7.18
N ILE A 659 -12.85 -12.19 -6.94
CA ILE A 659 -13.46 -13.23 -7.76
C ILE A 659 -14.01 -12.62 -9.05
N TYR A 660 -13.53 -13.08 -10.20
CA TYR A 660 -14.16 -12.76 -11.48
C TYR A 660 -15.12 -13.89 -11.91
N GLU A 661 -16.28 -13.50 -12.44
CA GLU A 661 -17.26 -14.44 -12.95
C GLU A 661 -16.77 -15.15 -14.21
N ARG A 662 -16.88 -16.48 -14.21
CA ARG A 662 -16.60 -17.29 -15.40
C ARG A 662 -17.92 -17.70 -16.05
N GLY A 663 -18.02 -17.46 -17.36
CA GLY A 663 -19.09 -18.02 -18.16
C GLY A 663 -19.12 -19.55 -18.07
N PRO A 664 -20.26 -20.18 -18.38
CA PRO A 664 -20.36 -21.64 -18.35
C PRO A 664 -19.39 -22.30 -19.33
N SER A 665 -18.97 -23.53 -19.06
CA SER A 665 -17.86 -24.16 -19.80
C SER A 665 -18.06 -24.31 -21.31
N TRP A 666 -19.30 -24.23 -21.81
CA TRP A 666 -19.63 -24.31 -23.24
C TRP A 666 -19.57 -22.98 -23.99
N ARG A 667 -19.27 -21.85 -23.30
CA ARG A 667 -19.10 -20.53 -23.93
C ARG A 667 -17.65 -20.19 -24.29
N SER A 668 -16.68 -20.90 -23.71
CA SER A 668 -15.24 -20.66 -23.86
C SER A 668 -14.61 -21.51 -24.94
#